data_AF-A0A923A116-F1
#
_entry.id   AF-A0A923A116-F1
#
_cell.length_a   1.000
_cell.length_b   1.000
_cell.length_c   1.000
_cell.angle_alpha   90.00
_cell.angle_beta   90.00
_cell.angle_gamma   90.00
#
_symmetry.space_group_name_H-M   'P 1'
#
loop_
_entity.id
_entity.type
_entity.pdbx_description
1 polymer ?
#
loop_
_entity_poly.entity_id
_entity_poly.type
_entity_poly.pdbx_seq_one_letter_code
_entity_poly.pdbx_strand_id
1 'polypeptide(L)'
;MINRTLIVMIKEQMHTMLFCCGSMRTKSVRWCQLQTNPETGAVLLALVVLMVMVGFLGAAMTHQTAIGSLSSVSGNRSQQAFYLAESGYRYAAAKMKKGSDLNVLHDHGPYAIGNAGTFTIQFYPYIFDAVNTDGAGTFTAEVPFGDAPSIAMSAGTGNFFYLKTTNQTEPFQTILVLDNTISFVKDTGLWNVLPSERIRLAVKSNGDLLTEGGDLNLQSTSSASAFPLRHGRILMDGKVYQYKIREQSKLAGVTRADDQLWEAPALYNGMDVILLDFMELHSTGTIGSGSLAISQEVVYNIPVYGTDNEEFYDPFDDKSHWEQTSTKGSHVIETIAGDKVLKVESTGVTGSVSKSQIALVPSTTSIDFSKTYGIAGDFLSYDAQVKVGFSSDIPDHYMAGISFRLNGTTGEQLGVSFQKPDFHDLSAGVIDQIPDDLVPNEMQNQYGIVLWQELASGWKWLAYKKLMPVILFQDNMESDSSAWSQTGTWGKTTWAHGSGHSFTDSVSGNYSNNQETSIISKTLDLSNRKNASLSFYHYYSIEPQYILGGYTDFGAVEISNDNGTTWTELARFANWYIFFIEFSQNSWKKETFSIPDAFLSDQMKIRFRLVTDYSVTRDGWYIDDVQLDSNWFPETDATLVVHLVEAAAIEFTNGILPKIEDGDILISQMNGTRGVVTGEPIINSGSWASGNAAGVIRLNNLSAPAGFPSGPIQIIGKGTNLANVTSFRARDNYIQVYYGDRIGYGIPNSTPLDNEKLASPRITSSTQTLKWPPKDANDTTPLNDYYTTVQWDGYNSLAVSLLGTGLEKDTIIRTGQLTTGPGYNPDPEIALHTFGKDVFSTSVYFDDFGLRTSQPTLQGFLPAIQE
;
A
#
# COMPACT_ATOMS: atom_id res chain seq x y z
N MET A 1 7.80 16.72 59.81
CA MET A 1 7.33 16.37 61.17
C MET A 1 7.92 15.02 61.52
N ILE A 2 8.60 14.94 62.68
CA ILE A 2 9.01 13.72 63.43
C ILE A 2 10.07 12.85 62.71
N ASN A 3 11.29 12.55 63.17
CA ASN A 3 12.02 12.65 64.45
C ASN A 3 13.53 12.57 64.05
N ARG A 4 14.51 13.37 64.47
CA ARG A 4 14.84 13.95 65.79
C ARG A 4 14.96 12.93 66.95
N THR A 5 15.55 11.75 66.72
CA THR A 5 15.93 10.86 67.84
C THR A 5 17.17 9.95 67.62
N LEU A 6 18.12 10.28 66.74
CA LEU A 6 19.37 9.49 66.65
C LEU A 6 20.68 10.29 66.76
N ILE A 7 20.60 11.62 66.92
CA ILE A 7 21.78 12.50 67.03
C ILE A 7 22.11 12.86 68.50
N VAL A 8 21.36 12.33 69.48
CA VAL A 8 21.52 12.65 70.91
C VAL A 8 22.29 11.60 71.73
N MET A 9 22.53 10.37 71.23
CA MET A 9 23.22 9.34 72.04
C MET A 9 24.74 9.21 71.84
N ILE A 10 25.35 9.95 70.90
CA ILE A 10 26.81 9.89 70.65
C ILE A 10 27.57 11.08 71.29
N LYS A 11 26.85 12.03 71.90
CA LYS A 11 27.45 13.25 72.49
C LYS A 11 27.61 13.23 74.01
N GLU A 12 27.24 12.13 74.70
CA GLU A 12 27.16 12.06 76.17
C GLU A 12 28.06 11.00 76.85
N GLN A 13 29.09 10.48 76.17
CA GLN A 13 30.05 9.52 76.76
C GLN A 13 31.54 9.92 76.63
N MET A 14 31.85 11.11 76.11
CA MET A 14 33.25 11.58 75.93
C MET A 14 33.64 12.80 76.77
N HIS A 15 32.95 13.08 77.89
CA HIS A 15 33.26 14.24 78.73
C HIS A 15 33.14 13.96 80.24
N THR A 16 33.64 12.84 80.75
CA THR A 16 33.94 12.73 82.20
C THR A 16 34.89 11.57 82.50
N MET A 17 36.20 11.73 82.29
CA MET A 17 37.23 10.95 83.01
C MET A 17 38.65 11.47 82.75
N LEU A 18 38.87 12.75 82.99
CA LEU A 18 40.20 13.29 83.27
C LEU A 18 39.99 14.46 84.22
N PHE A 19 40.22 14.22 85.52
CA PHE A 19 40.56 15.18 86.59
C PHE A 19 40.11 14.63 87.95
N CYS A 20 41.00 13.91 88.64
CA CYS A 20 41.30 14.17 90.05
C CYS A 20 42.47 13.32 90.54
N CYS A 21 43.64 13.97 90.56
CA CYS A 21 44.74 13.68 91.46
C CYS A 21 44.39 14.28 92.84
N GLY A 22 44.57 13.54 93.95
CA GLY A 22 44.60 14.18 95.28
C GLY A 22 44.23 13.34 96.50
N SER A 23 45.22 12.63 97.06
CA SER A 23 45.56 12.56 98.49
C SER A 23 44.71 11.71 99.48
N MET A 24 45.36 10.67 100.04
CA MET A 24 45.66 10.39 101.48
C MET A 24 45.70 8.88 101.75
N ARG A 25 46.90 8.29 101.89
CA ARG A 25 47.68 8.02 103.13
C ARG A 25 47.26 6.78 103.95
N THR A 26 48.24 5.87 104.04
CA THR A 26 48.64 4.99 105.16
C THR A 26 47.73 3.83 105.60
N LYS A 27 48.21 2.59 105.40
CA LYS A 27 48.81 1.74 106.45
C LYS A 27 49.32 0.41 105.89
N SER A 28 50.49 0.03 106.39
CA SER A 28 51.19 -1.25 106.17
C SER A 28 50.43 -2.44 106.77
N VAL A 29 50.24 -3.54 106.03
CA VAL A 29 50.17 -4.89 106.63
C VAL A 29 50.74 -5.96 105.67
N ARG A 30 51.69 -6.70 106.23
CA ARG A 30 52.28 -8.01 105.94
C ARG A 30 51.75 -8.85 104.78
N TRP A 31 52.73 -9.39 104.06
CA TRP A 31 52.72 -10.66 103.33
C TRP A 31 51.98 -11.76 104.10
N CYS A 32 50.93 -12.31 103.48
CA CYS A 32 50.43 -13.63 103.77
C CYS A 32 50.40 -14.38 102.44
N GLN A 33 51.25 -15.40 102.33
CA GLN A 33 51.21 -16.33 101.21
C GLN A 33 49.89 -17.12 101.27
N LEU A 34 49.12 -17.08 100.20
CA LEU A 34 48.12 -18.08 99.89
C LEU A 34 48.40 -18.58 98.47
N GLN A 35 48.99 -19.77 98.40
CA GLN A 35 49.04 -20.57 97.18
C GLN A 35 47.61 -20.89 96.74
N THR A 36 47.24 -20.46 95.53
CA THR A 36 46.20 -21.13 94.74
C THR A 36 46.62 -21.17 93.27
N ASN A 37 46.51 -22.37 92.69
CA ASN A 37 47.01 -22.85 91.39
C ASN A 37 46.93 -21.89 90.19
N PRO A 38 47.97 -21.80 89.33
CA PRO A 38 48.00 -20.91 88.15
C PRO A 38 47.24 -21.44 86.92
N GLU A 39 46.59 -22.61 86.99
CA GLU A 39 46.02 -23.26 85.79
C GLU A 39 44.59 -22.83 85.44
N THR A 40 43.89 -22.05 86.27
CA THR A 40 42.51 -21.59 85.99
C THR A 40 42.41 -20.17 85.43
N GLY A 41 43.42 -19.32 85.63
CA GLY A 41 43.43 -17.94 85.12
C GLY A 41 43.85 -17.80 83.64
N ALA A 42 44.81 -18.62 83.19
CA ALA A 42 45.28 -18.62 81.80
C ALA A 42 44.22 -19.16 80.84
N VAL A 43 43.45 -20.17 81.27
CA VAL A 43 42.34 -20.74 80.48
C VAL A 43 41.25 -19.69 80.28
N LEU A 44 40.90 -18.92 81.31
CA LEU A 44 39.84 -17.91 81.24
C LEU A 44 40.25 -16.71 80.36
N LEU A 45 41.52 -16.28 80.44
CA LEU A 45 42.05 -15.23 79.57
C LEU A 45 42.12 -15.68 78.10
N ALA A 46 42.54 -16.93 77.85
CA ALA A 46 42.53 -17.51 76.51
C ALA A 46 41.10 -17.62 75.94
N LEU A 47 40.11 -17.94 76.79
CA LEU A 47 38.70 -18.03 76.39
C LEU A 47 38.12 -16.65 76.04
N VAL A 48 38.44 -15.60 76.80
CA VAL A 48 38.01 -14.23 76.50
C VAL A 48 38.66 -13.72 75.21
N VAL A 49 39.96 -13.94 75.02
CA VAL A 49 40.66 -13.54 73.78
C VAL A 49 40.10 -14.30 72.57
N LEU A 50 39.80 -15.60 72.73
CA LEU A 50 39.17 -16.40 71.68
C LEU A 50 37.76 -15.87 71.35
N MET A 51 36.94 -15.54 72.35
CA MET A 51 35.61 -14.96 72.15
C MET A 51 35.67 -13.60 71.45
N VAL A 52 36.64 -12.75 71.80
CA VAL A 52 36.84 -11.46 71.13
C VAL A 52 37.32 -11.65 69.69
N MET A 53 38.25 -12.58 69.42
CA MET A 53 38.67 -12.89 68.06
C MET A 53 37.53 -13.45 67.21
N VAL A 54 36.73 -14.37 67.76
CA VAL A 54 35.55 -14.92 67.05
C VAL A 54 34.49 -13.83 66.82
N GLY A 55 34.32 -12.88 67.75
CA GLY A 55 33.48 -11.70 67.55
C GLY A 55 33.97 -10.80 66.41
N PHE A 56 35.28 -10.53 66.35
CA PHE A 56 35.89 -9.76 65.26
C PHE A 56 35.82 -10.48 63.91
N LEU A 57 36.08 -11.79 63.88
CA LEU A 57 35.93 -12.63 62.69
C LEU A 57 34.48 -12.68 62.23
N GLY A 58 33.52 -12.80 63.15
CA GLY A 58 32.08 -12.73 62.86
C GLY A 58 31.69 -11.39 62.24
N ALA A 59 32.15 -10.27 62.81
CA ALA A 59 31.89 -8.94 62.25
C ALA A 59 32.53 -8.75 60.85
N ALA A 60 33.78 -9.19 60.66
CA ALA A 60 34.45 -9.14 59.36
C ALA A 60 33.76 -10.03 58.30
N MET A 61 33.30 -11.22 58.70
CA MET A 61 32.54 -12.12 57.83
C MET A 61 31.20 -11.50 57.44
N THR A 62 30.45 -10.88 58.35
CA THR A 62 29.19 -10.20 57.99
C THR A 62 29.41 -9.06 56.98
N HIS A 63 30.51 -8.32 57.11
CA HIS A 63 30.87 -7.27 56.17
C HIS A 63 31.28 -7.83 54.79
N GLN A 64 32.05 -8.92 54.75
CA GLN A 64 32.40 -9.59 53.49
C GLN A 64 31.19 -10.26 52.81
N THR A 65 30.30 -10.90 53.58
CA THR A 65 29.06 -11.48 53.05
C THR A 65 28.11 -10.40 52.53
N ALA A 66 28.03 -9.26 53.21
CA ALA A 66 27.26 -8.10 52.72
C ALA A 66 27.79 -7.62 51.36
N ILE A 67 29.11 -7.40 51.23
CA ILE A 67 29.74 -6.98 49.97
C ILE A 67 29.55 -8.02 48.86
N GLY A 68 29.70 -9.31 49.17
CA GLY A 68 29.48 -10.41 48.22
C GLY A 68 28.04 -10.50 47.71
N SER A 69 27.06 -10.31 48.60
CA SER A 69 25.63 -10.28 48.24
C SER A 69 25.22 -9.04 47.45
N LEU A 70 25.82 -7.87 47.73
CA LEU A 70 25.59 -6.64 46.98
C LEU A 70 26.14 -6.72 45.55
N SER A 71 27.30 -7.35 45.37
CA SER A 71 27.90 -7.58 44.04
C SER A 71 27.04 -8.52 43.17
N SER A 72 26.54 -9.63 43.73
CA SER A 72 25.67 -10.55 42.99
C SER A 72 24.30 -9.96 42.67
N VAL A 73 23.72 -9.17 43.60
CA VAL A 73 22.46 -8.43 43.35
C VAL A 73 22.65 -7.37 42.29
N SER A 74 23.77 -6.65 42.28
CA SER A 74 24.09 -5.66 41.24
C SER A 74 24.25 -6.31 39.86
N GLY A 75 24.93 -7.46 39.78
CA GLY A 75 25.07 -8.22 38.53
C GLY A 75 23.73 -8.70 37.98
N ASN A 76 22.86 -9.23 38.85
CA ASN A 76 21.52 -9.69 38.44
C ASN A 76 20.63 -8.51 37.99
N ARG A 77 20.65 -7.39 38.73
CA ARG A 77 19.93 -6.16 38.33
C ARG A 77 20.43 -5.58 37.01
N SER A 78 21.73 -5.71 36.72
CA SER A 78 22.28 -5.31 35.42
C SER A 78 21.73 -6.16 34.27
N GLN A 79 21.61 -7.48 34.46
CA GLN A 79 20.98 -8.36 33.46
C GLN A 79 19.49 -8.06 33.31
N GLN A 80 18.79 -7.78 34.40
CA GLN A 80 17.38 -7.36 34.36
C GLN A 80 17.19 -6.05 33.59
N ALA A 81 18.05 -5.05 33.81
CA ALA A 81 18.04 -3.80 33.08
C ALA A 81 18.28 -4.02 31.56
N PHE A 82 19.17 -4.95 31.20
CA PHE A 82 19.40 -5.34 29.82
C PHE A 82 18.16 -5.98 29.15
N TYR A 83 17.52 -6.97 29.79
CA TYR A 83 16.29 -7.58 29.24
C TYR A 83 15.14 -6.59 29.13
N LEU A 84 15.12 -5.60 30.02
CA LEU A 84 14.15 -4.51 29.99
C LEU A 84 14.41 -3.56 28.81
N ALA A 85 15.68 -3.29 28.49
CA ALA A 85 16.07 -2.57 27.27
C ALA A 85 15.67 -3.36 26.00
N GLU A 86 15.90 -4.69 25.95
CA GLU A 86 15.43 -5.51 24.81
C GLU A 86 13.91 -5.46 24.65
N SER A 87 13.17 -5.40 25.76
CA SER A 87 11.71 -5.28 25.74
C SER A 87 11.25 -3.96 25.11
N GLY A 88 12.00 -2.87 25.33
CA GLY A 88 11.75 -1.59 24.68
C GLY A 88 11.92 -1.64 23.16
N TYR A 89 12.97 -2.30 22.65
CA TYR A 89 13.13 -2.54 21.22
C TYR A 89 11.97 -3.35 20.64
N ARG A 90 11.59 -4.45 21.29
CA ARG A 90 10.47 -5.29 20.82
C ARG A 90 9.16 -4.51 20.77
N TYR A 91 8.93 -3.63 21.74
CA TYR A 91 7.76 -2.76 21.77
C TYR A 91 7.79 -1.72 20.64
N ALA A 92 8.91 -1.03 20.45
CA ALA A 92 9.10 -0.07 19.35
C ALA A 92 8.90 -0.73 18.00
N ALA A 93 9.57 -1.86 17.74
CA ALA A 93 9.46 -2.62 16.50
C ALA A 93 8.01 -3.07 16.20
N ALA A 94 7.27 -3.52 17.22
CA ALA A 94 5.87 -3.90 17.05
C ALA A 94 4.95 -2.70 16.71
N LYS A 95 5.26 -1.50 17.22
CA LYS A 95 4.51 -0.27 16.92
C LYS A 95 4.87 0.29 15.55
N MET A 96 6.14 0.27 15.19
CA MET A 96 6.63 0.61 13.85
C MET A 96 5.95 -0.24 12.79
N LYS A 97 5.86 -1.55 13.00
CA LYS A 97 5.16 -2.48 12.09
C LYS A 97 3.69 -2.14 11.86
N LYS A 98 3.04 -1.47 12.82
CA LYS A 98 1.64 -1.03 12.72
C LYS A 98 1.49 0.37 12.11
N GLY A 99 2.56 1.00 11.64
CA GLY A 99 2.53 2.36 11.11
C GLY A 99 2.19 3.41 12.17
N SER A 100 2.50 3.15 13.45
CA SER A 100 2.27 4.13 14.51
C SER A 100 3.24 5.31 14.39
N ASP A 101 2.78 6.51 14.73
CA ASP A 101 3.63 7.72 14.77
C ASP A 101 4.80 7.52 15.75
N LEU A 102 6.03 7.59 15.23
CA LEU A 102 7.25 7.35 16.01
C LEU A 102 7.60 8.52 16.93
N ASN A 103 7.11 9.73 16.62
CA ASN A 103 7.31 10.90 17.49
C ASN A 103 6.55 10.75 18.81
N VAL A 104 5.46 9.99 18.82
CA VAL A 104 4.71 9.68 20.06
C VAL A 104 5.49 8.70 20.94
N LEU A 105 6.31 7.84 20.33
CA LEU A 105 7.13 6.87 21.04
C LEU A 105 8.45 7.49 21.53
N HIS A 106 9.01 8.40 20.74
CA HIS A 106 10.24 9.13 21.00
C HIS A 106 10.11 9.99 22.26
N ASP A 107 11.01 9.81 23.23
CA ASP A 107 11.07 10.63 24.45
C ASP A 107 9.74 10.77 25.21
N HIS A 108 8.83 9.80 25.04
CA HIS A 108 7.56 9.72 25.75
C HIS A 108 7.71 9.69 27.29
N GLY A 109 8.91 9.35 27.77
CA GLY A 109 9.20 9.06 29.16
C GLY A 109 9.17 7.55 29.47
N PRO A 110 9.34 7.16 30.75
CA PRO A 110 9.55 5.77 31.12
C PRO A 110 8.29 4.92 30.95
N TYR A 111 8.38 3.86 30.16
CA TYR A 111 7.38 2.80 30.04
C TYR A 111 7.56 1.79 31.18
N ALA A 112 6.57 1.68 32.07
CA ALA A 112 6.62 0.77 33.20
C ALA A 112 6.07 -0.63 32.84
N ILE A 113 6.85 -1.68 33.15
CA ILE A 113 6.38 -3.07 33.10
C ILE A 113 6.00 -3.49 34.52
N GLY A 114 4.83 -3.05 34.99
CA GLY A 114 4.36 -3.34 36.35
C GLY A 114 5.41 -3.00 37.42
N ASN A 115 5.76 -3.98 38.26
CA ASN A 115 6.80 -3.83 39.30
C ASN A 115 8.21 -4.23 38.83
N ALA A 116 8.39 -4.60 37.56
CA ALA A 116 9.64 -5.15 37.04
C ALA A 116 10.69 -4.09 36.67
N GLY A 117 10.28 -2.83 36.47
CA GLY A 117 11.16 -1.72 36.09
C GLY A 117 10.56 -0.85 35.00
N THR A 118 11.34 0.10 34.48
CA THR A 118 10.97 0.96 33.36
C THR A 118 11.96 0.92 32.21
N PHE A 119 11.52 1.12 30.96
CA PHE A 119 12.42 1.41 29.84
C PHE A 119 12.04 2.73 29.15
N THR A 120 12.99 3.38 28.49
CA THR A 120 12.77 4.55 27.61
C THR A 120 13.22 4.22 26.20
N ILE A 121 12.65 4.91 25.21
CA ILE A 121 12.94 4.72 23.79
C ILE A 121 13.27 6.07 23.17
N GLN A 122 14.38 6.12 22.44
CA GLN A 122 14.85 7.27 21.67
C GLN A 122 15.20 6.82 20.25
N PHE A 123 14.98 7.71 19.29
CA PHE A 123 15.16 7.44 17.87
C PHE A 123 16.08 8.51 17.28
N TYR A 124 17.13 8.07 16.60
CA TYR A 124 18.08 8.92 15.89
C TYR A 124 18.19 8.46 14.42
N PRO A 125 17.32 8.94 13.52
CA PRO A 125 17.38 8.59 12.11
C PRO A 125 18.58 9.19 11.37
N TYR A 126 19.31 8.36 10.64
CA TYR A 126 20.23 8.78 9.58
C TYR A 126 19.44 8.93 8.27
N ILE A 127 18.44 9.80 8.30
CA ILE A 127 17.51 10.04 7.21
C ILE A 127 17.37 11.55 7.07
N PHE A 128 17.74 12.09 5.91
CA PHE A 128 17.83 13.54 5.71
C PHE A 128 17.00 13.94 4.50
N ASP A 129 15.95 14.71 4.74
CA ASP A 129 15.09 15.27 3.69
C ASP A 129 15.36 16.75 3.52
N ALA A 130 15.56 17.18 2.27
CA ALA A 130 15.80 18.58 1.96
C ALA A 130 14.63 19.48 2.31
N VAL A 131 14.91 20.60 2.98
CA VAL A 131 13.89 21.59 3.31
C VAL A 131 14.18 22.90 2.61
N ASN A 132 15.33 23.51 2.87
CA ASN A 132 15.67 24.83 2.33
C ASN A 132 17.14 24.91 1.93
N THR A 133 17.42 25.70 0.89
CA THR A 133 18.76 26.22 0.58
C THR A 133 18.78 27.71 0.91
N ASP A 134 19.80 28.17 1.63
CA ASP A 134 19.90 29.58 2.04
C ASP A 134 20.44 30.51 0.94
N GLY A 135 20.81 29.95 -0.23
CA GLY A 135 21.45 30.69 -1.32
C GLY A 135 22.86 31.20 -1.00
N ALA A 136 23.44 30.83 0.14
CA ALA A 136 24.74 31.27 0.65
C ALA A 136 25.72 30.11 0.92
N GLY A 137 25.41 28.90 0.44
CA GLY A 137 26.27 27.71 0.56
C GLY A 137 25.91 26.80 1.74
N THR A 138 24.82 27.09 2.47
CA THR A 138 24.26 26.18 3.47
C THR A 138 22.99 25.53 2.94
N PHE A 139 22.90 24.23 3.15
CA PHE A 139 21.74 23.45 2.82
C PHE A 139 21.19 22.80 4.10
N THR A 140 19.90 22.94 4.37
CA THR A 140 19.26 22.40 5.59
C THR A 140 18.35 21.24 5.24
N ALA A 141 18.55 20.13 5.93
CA ALA A 141 17.68 18.98 5.93
C ALA A 141 17.02 18.80 7.30
N GLU A 142 15.84 18.18 7.29
CA GLU A 142 15.15 17.73 8.49
C GLU A 142 15.21 16.21 8.57
N VAL A 143 15.16 15.70 9.80
CA VAL A 143 14.92 14.28 10.01
C VAL A 143 13.41 14.04 10.23
N PRO A 144 12.84 12.95 9.69
CA PRO A 144 11.39 12.76 9.61
C PRO A 144 10.72 12.50 10.96
N PHE A 145 11.47 12.06 11.96
CA PHE A 145 10.98 11.77 13.31
C PHE A 145 12.15 11.71 14.30
N GLY A 146 11.88 11.83 15.59
CA GLY A 146 12.90 11.75 16.63
C GLY A 146 13.87 12.94 16.63
N ASP A 147 15.14 12.69 16.94
CA ASP A 147 16.18 13.71 17.03
C ASP A 147 17.27 13.47 15.96
N ALA A 148 17.95 14.53 15.51
CA ALA A 148 19.06 14.38 14.59
C ALA A 148 20.22 13.57 15.21
N PRO A 149 20.85 12.66 14.43
CA PRO A 149 21.89 11.77 14.95
C PRO A 149 23.17 12.53 15.30
N SER A 150 23.91 12.00 16.28
CA SER A 150 25.21 12.57 16.67
C SER A 150 26.28 12.25 15.62
N ILE A 151 26.64 13.26 14.84
CA ILE A 151 27.62 13.13 13.74
C ILE A 151 28.79 14.11 13.88
N ALA A 152 29.91 13.81 13.21
CA ALA A 152 31.07 14.69 13.21
C ALA A 152 30.77 16.02 12.49
N MET A 153 30.97 17.14 13.19
CA MET A 153 30.68 18.48 12.66
C MET A 153 31.73 19.00 11.67
N SER A 154 32.91 18.36 11.56
CA SER A 154 33.97 18.76 10.63
C SER A 154 34.74 17.55 10.09
N ALA A 155 35.06 17.58 8.80
CA ALA A 155 35.89 16.57 8.13
C ALA A 155 37.39 16.63 8.54
N GLY A 156 37.82 17.75 9.12
CA GLY A 156 39.22 18.03 9.46
C GLY A 156 40.04 18.51 8.27
N THR A 157 41.21 19.09 8.56
CA THR A 157 42.06 19.77 7.56
C THR A 157 42.51 18.82 6.44
N GLY A 158 42.15 19.15 5.19
CA GLY A 158 42.55 18.39 4.00
C GLY A 158 41.60 17.25 3.60
N ASN A 159 40.50 17.07 4.34
CA ASN A 159 39.47 16.06 4.04
C ASN A 159 38.12 16.72 3.72
N PHE A 160 37.27 15.96 3.05
CA PHE A 160 35.89 16.30 2.73
C PHE A 160 34.94 15.19 3.16
N PHE A 161 33.75 15.60 3.56
CA PHE A 161 32.56 14.76 3.51
C PHE A 161 31.95 14.84 2.12
N TYR A 162 31.16 13.83 1.74
CA TYR A 162 30.44 13.82 0.48
C TYR A 162 28.95 13.61 0.72
N LEU A 163 28.14 14.32 -0.06
CA LEU A 163 26.69 14.25 -0.02
C LEU A 163 26.21 13.74 -1.38
N LYS A 164 25.47 12.63 -1.38
CA LYS A 164 24.82 12.05 -2.56
C LYS A 164 23.40 12.58 -2.66
N THR A 165 23.12 13.18 -3.81
CA THR A 165 21.79 13.61 -4.29
C THR A 165 21.36 12.68 -5.43
N THR A 166 20.15 12.86 -5.94
CA THR A 166 19.59 12.10 -7.07
C THR A 166 20.51 12.19 -8.29
N ASN A 167 21.08 13.38 -8.54
CA ASN A 167 21.81 13.66 -9.78
C ASN A 167 23.34 13.62 -9.64
N GLN A 168 23.87 13.84 -8.42
CA GLN A 168 25.31 14.06 -8.25
C GLN A 168 25.81 13.83 -6.81
N THR A 169 27.13 13.75 -6.66
CA THR A 169 27.82 13.59 -5.37
C THR A 169 28.77 14.76 -5.15
N GLU A 170 28.51 15.56 -4.11
CA GLU A 170 29.17 16.85 -3.90
C GLU A 170 29.99 16.85 -2.59
N PRO A 171 31.20 17.43 -2.56
CA PRO A 171 32.01 17.53 -1.35
C PRO A 171 31.60 18.73 -0.47
N PHE A 172 31.75 18.58 0.84
CA PHE A 172 31.56 19.65 1.84
C PHE A 172 32.43 19.40 3.09
N GLN A 173 32.58 20.38 3.98
CA GLN A 173 33.50 20.27 5.14
C GLN A 173 32.83 20.34 6.51
N THR A 174 31.71 21.05 6.64
CA THR A 174 31.12 21.36 7.96
C THR A 174 29.66 20.94 8.03
N ILE A 175 29.28 20.35 9.17
CA ILE A 175 27.89 20.02 9.51
C ILE A 175 27.52 20.73 10.80
N LEU A 176 26.33 21.30 10.83
CA LEU A 176 25.71 21.88 12.02
C LEU A 176 24.48 21.04 12.35
N VAL A 177 24.30 20.70 13.63
CA VAL A 177 23.17 19.90 14.11
C VAL A 177 22.43 20.72 15.16
N LEU A 178 21.12 20.84 15.01
CA LEU A 178 20.26 21.60 15.92
C LEU A 178 18.89 20.91 16.04
N ASP A 179 18.66 20.28 17.20
CA ASP A 179 17.47 19.47 17.52
C ASP A 179 17.09 18.50 16.38
N ASN A 180 16.06 18.83 15.59
CA ASN A 180 15.54 18.00 14.49
C ASN A 180 16.07 18.39 13.09
N THR A 181 16.98 19.36 13.02
CA THR A 181 17.53 19.90 11.77
C THR A 181 19.03 19.69 11.68
N ILE A 182 19.48 19.46 10.46
CA ILE A 182 20.88 19.32 10.11
C ILE A 182 21.22 20.25 8.95
N SER A 183 22.29 21.01 9.06
CA SER A 183 22.75 21.92 8.03
C SER A 183 24.12 21.51 7.51
N PHE A 184 24.21 21.33 6.20
CA PHE A 184 25.44 21.01 5.47
C PHE A 184 26.01 22.28 4.85
N VAL A 185 27.24 22.64 5.22
CA VAL A 185 27.90 23.87 4.81
C VAL A 185 29.00 23.56 3.79
N LYS A 186 28.89 24.16 2.61
CA LYS A 186 29.86 24.07 1.53
C LYS A 186 30.90 25.19 1.65
N ASP A 187 32.15 24.92 1.26
CA ASP A 187 33.20 25.94 1.31
C ASP A 187 33.11 26.95 0.17
N THR A 188 32.65 26.49 -1.01
CA THR A 188 32.50 27.32 -2.21
C THR A 188 31.34 26.81 -3.08
N GLY A 189 30.58 27.75 -3.65
CA GLY A 189 29.48 27.45 -4.56
C GLY A 189 28.13 27.24 -3.86
N LEU A 190 27.10 27.00 -4.66
CA LEU A 190 25.73 26.75 -4.20
C LEU A 190 25.41 25.26 -4.20
N TRP A 191 24.44 24.87 -3.38
CA TRP A 191 23.83 23.54 -3.43
C TRP A 191 22.81 23.48 -4.56
N ASN A 192 22.83 22.38 -5.32
CA ASN A 192 21.79 22.06 -6.30
C ASN A 192 21.04 20.83 -5.77
N VAL A 193 20.09 21.09 -4.85
CA VAL A 193 19.26 20.10 -4.15
C VAL A 193 17.82 20.60 -4.25
N LEU A 194 16.90 19.72 -4.61
CA LEU A 194 15.48 20.06 -4.69
C LEU A 194 14.84 19.99 -3.29
N PRO A 195 13.82 20.82 -2.98
CA PRO A 195 13.03 20.63 -1.76
C PRO A 195 12.43 19.22 -1.71
N SER A 196 12.40 18.64 -0.52
CA SER A 196 11.95 17.26 -0.23
C SER A 196 12.78 16.15 -0.90
N GLU A 197 13.92 16.47 -1.50
CA GLU A 197 14.86 15.47 -2.00
C GLU A 197 15.49 14.68 -0.85
N ARG A 198 15.47 13.35 -0.93
CA ARG A 198 16.16 12.46 0.01
C ARG A 198 17.66 12.48 -0.25
N ILE A 199 18.44 12.63 0.81
CA ILE A 199 19.87 12.89 0.71
C ILE A 199 20.65 11.91 1.56
N ARG A 200 21.79 11.46 1.02
CA ARG A 200 22.59 10.43 1.65
C ARG A 200 24.03 10.86 1.83
N LEU A 201 24.62 10.46 2.95
CA LEU A 201 26.06 10.62 3.16
C LEU A 201 26.82 9.62 2.27
N ALA A 202 27.95 10.05 1.74
CA ALA A 202 28.81 9.21 0.91
C ALA A 202 30.27 9.35 1.30
N VAL A 203 31.06 8.33 0.94
CA VAL A 203 32.52 8.37 0.93
C VAL A 203 33.05 7.86 -0.41
N LYS A 204 34.32 8.16 -0.70
CA LYS A 204 34.96 7.78 -1.96
C LYS A 204 35.93 6.62 -1.74
N SER A 205 35.73 5.52 -2.45
CA SER A 205 36.64 4.37 -2.42
C SER A 205 37.98 4.69 -3.09
N ASN A 206 39.08 4.12 -2.58
CA ASN A 206 40.39 4.20 -3.26
C ASN A 206 40.56 3.20 -4.42
N GLY A 207 39.60 2.29 -4.61
CA GLY A 207 39.61 1.28 -5.67
C GLY A 207 40.37 -0.01 -5.33
N ASP A 208 40.81 -0.19 -4.08
CA ASP A 208 41.44 -1.44 -3.66
C ASP A 208 40.45 -2.62 -3.74
N LEU A 209 40.97 -3.82 -4.02
CA LEU A 209 40.20 -5.05 -3.98
C LEU A 209 39.70 -5.32 -2.56
N LEU A 210 38.39 -5.58 -2.44
CA LEU A 210 37.74 -5.92 -1.18
C LEU A 210 37.48 -7.42 -1.07
N THR A 211 37.84 -8.00 0.06
CA THR A 211 37.54 -9.40 0.42
C THR A 211 36.50 -9.46 1.54
N GLU A 212 35.84 -10.61 1.70
CA GLU A 212 34.87 -10.82 2.79
C GLU A 212 35.50 -10.58 4.16
N GLY A 213 34.86 -9.74 4.98
CA GLY A 213 35.37 -9.33 6.29
C GLY A 213 36.64 -8.47 6.22
N GLY A 214 37.06 -8.05 5.03
CA GLY A 214 38.21 -7.17 4.81
C GLY A 214 37.88 -5.69 5.01
N ASP A 215 38.91 -4.85 4.88
CA ASP A 215 38.80 -3.41 5.08
C ASP A 215 38.62 -2.70 3.73
N LEU A 216 37.61 -1.83 3.64
CA LEU A 216 37.41 -0.93 2.51
C LEU A 216 38.18 0.37 2.76
N ASN A 217 39.25 0.57 1.99
CA ASN A 217 40.07 1.78 2.08
C ASN A 217 39.42 2.93 1.29
N LEU A 218 39.50 4.14 1.86
CA LEU A 218 38.93 5.36 1.28
C LEU A 218 40.03 6.22 0.64
N GLN A 219 39.63 7.13 -0.25
CA GLN A 219 40.54 8.14 -0.77
C GLN A 219 41.10 8.99 0.36
N SER A 220 42.35 9.46 0.22
CA SER A 220 43.05 10.23 1.26
C SER A 220 42.36 11.54 1.64
N THR A 221 41.49 12.07 0.77
CA THR A 221 40.68 13.27 1.02
C THR A 221 39.25 12.96 1.46
N SER A 222 38.84 11.69 1.56
CA SER A 222 37.47 11.30 1.92
C SER A 222 37.43 10.80 3.35
N SER A 223 36.70 11.51 4.21
CA SER A 223 36.54 11.09 5.61
C SER A 223 35.23 10.35 5.82
N ALA A 224 35.29 9.17 6.43
CA ALA A 224 34.11 8.46 6.92
C ALA A 224 33.61 9.00 8.27
N SER A 225 34.12 10.12 8.78
CA SER A 225 33.80 10.51 10.16
C SER A 225 32.34 10.95 10.39
N ALA A 226 31.60 11.21 9.31
CA ALA A 226 30.16 11.49 9.34
C ALA A 226 29.27 10.23 9.34
N PHE A 227 29.81 9.06 9.02
CA PHE A 227 29.08 7.79 9.05
C PHE A 227 28.80 7.35 10.52
N PRO A 228 27.91 6.39 10.80
CA PRO A 228 27.76 5.83 12.15
C PRO A 228 29.04 5.08 12.58
N LEU A 229 29.32 5.04 13.88
CA LEU A 229 30.57 4.48 14.40
C LEU A 229 30.70 2.98 14.07
N ARG A 230 29.60 2.24 14.15
CA ARG A 230 29.54 0.81 13.95
C ARG A 230 28.39 0.46 13.02
N HIS A 231 28.49 -0.71 12.39
CA HIS A 231 27.35 -1.37 11.74
C HIS A 231 26.58 -0.56 10.69
N GLY A 232 27.20 0.47 10.11
CA GLY A 232 26.62 1.23 9.02
C GLY A 232 26.53 0.40 7.75
N ARG A 233 25.48 0.65 6.98
CA ARG A 233 25.20 -0.07 5.73
C ARG A 233 25.46 0.81 4.54
N ILE A 234 26.12 0.23 3.56
CA ILE A 234 26.67 0.95 2.43
C ILE A 234 26.24 0.29 1.13
N LEU A 235 25.85 1.10 0.16
CA LEU A 235 25.57 0.70 -1.20
C LEU A 235 26.84 0.91 -2.03
N MET A 236 27.29 -0.16 -2.68
CA MET A 236 28.44 -0.17 -3.59
C MET A 236 28.14 -1.12 -4.74
N ASP A 237 28.40 -0.71 -5.98
CA ASP A 237 28.22 -1.59 -7.16
C ASP A 237 26.80 -2.19 -7.25
N GLY A 238 25.77 -1.38 -6.94
CA GLY A 238 24.37 -1.81 -6.94
C GLY A 238 23.98 -2.78 -5.82
N LYS A 239 24.91 -3.12 -4.91
CA LYS A 239 24.73 -4.13 -3.86
C LYS A 239 24.93 -3.56 -2.47
N VAL A 240 24.25 -4.17 -1.49
CA VAL A 240 24.27 -3.71 -0.10
C VAL A 240 25.30 -4.49 0.72
N TYR A 241 26.17 -3.74 1.39
CA TYR A 241 27.18 -4.24 2.30
C TYR A 241 27.04 -3.56 3.67
N GLN A 242 27.68 -4.12 4.68
CA GLN A 242 27.75 -3.55 6.03
C GLN A 242 29.18 -3.59 6.52
N TYR A 243 29.61 -2.59 7.28
CA TYR A 243 30.92 -2.59 7.94
C TYR A 243 30.75 -2.81 9.44
N LYS A 244 31.78 -3.38 10.09
CA LYS A 244 31.76 -3.63 11.53
C LYS A 244 32.02 -2.36 12.32
N ILE A 245 33.03 -1.60 11.93
CA ILE A 245 33.43 -0.35 12.58
C ILE A 245 34.02 0.60 11.54
N ARG A 246 33.71 1.89 11.66
CA ARG A 246 34.39 2.90 10.84
C ARG A 246 35.66 3.39 11.52
N GLU A 247 36.64 3.69 10.69
CA GLU A 247 37.78 4.53 11.03
C GLU A 247 37.78 5.76 10.11
N GLN A 248 38.65 6.74 10.34
CA GLN A 248 38.62 7.98 9.57
C GLN A 248 38.85 7.78 8.06
N SER A 249 39.73 6.84 7.69
CA SER A 249 40.18 6.58 6.32
C SER A 249 39.79 5.21 5.76
N LYS A 250 39.04 4.41 6.52
CA LYS A 250 38.60 3.07 6.09
C LYS A 250 37.33 2.63 6.81
N LEU A 251 36.59 1.73 6.17
CA LEU A 251 35.48 1.00 6.78
C LEU A 251 35.93 -0.45 7.01
N ALA A 252 36.04 -0.88 8.26
CA ALA A 252 36.65 -2.15 8.60
C ALA A 252 35.64 -3.28 8.75
N GLY A 253 36.02 -4.49 8.35
CA GLY A 253 35.19 -5.69 8.50
C GLY A 253 33.94 -5.68 7.63
N VAL A 254 34.09 -5.38 6.33
CA VAL A 254 32.97 -5.28 5.40
C VAL A 254 32.45 -6.66 5.00
N THR A 255 31.15 -6.88 5.15
CA THR A 255 30.45 -8.12 4.78
C THR A 255 29.21 -7.79 3.97
N ARG A 256 28.65 -8.77 3.26
CA ARG A 256 27.36 -8.60 2.59
C ARG A 256 26.30 -8.36 3.67
N ALA A 257 25.50 -7.31 3.50
CA ALA A 257 24.53 -6.96 4.51
C ALA A 257 23.37 -7.97 4.51
N ASP A 258 22.94 -8.43 3.33
CA ASP A 258 21.82 -9.35 3.04
C ASP A 258 22.05 -10.83 3.40
N ASP A 259 23.08 -11.15 4.19
CA ASP A 259 23.50 -12.52 4.51
C ASP A 259 23.67 -13.43 3.27
N GLN A 260 23.89 -12.84 2.09
CA GLN A 260 24.15 -13.55 0.85
C GLN A 260 25.59 -14.05 0.79
N LEU A 261 25.86 -15.02 -0.08
CA LEU A 261 27.23 -15.43 -0.38
C LEU A 261 28.05 -14.21 -0.82
N TRP A 262 29.31 -14.17 -0.38
CA TRP A 262 30.19 -13.05 -0.71
C TRP A 262 30.36 -12.89 -2.21
N GLU A 263 30.11 -11.67 -2.68
CA GLU A 263 30.40 -11.24 -4.03
C GLU A 263 31.25 -9.97 -3.96
N ALA A 264 32.45 -10.02 -4.53
CA ALA A 264 33.37 -8.89 -4.49
C ALA A 264 32.81 -7.74 -5.34
N PRO A 265 32.65 -6.53 -4.79
CA PRO A 265 32.18 -5.38 -5.56
C PRO A 265 33.22 -4.95 -6.60
N ALA A 266 32.78 -4.50 -7.77
CA ALA A 266 33.63 -3.95 -8.82
C ALA A 266 34.11 -2.52 -8.48
N LEU A 267 35.04 -2.40 -7.54
CA LEU A 267 35.53 -1.10 -7.07
C LEU A 267 36.50 -0.44 -8.06
N TYR A 268 36.36 0.88 -8.23
CA TYR A 268 37.33 1.74 -8.90
C TYR A 268 37.61 2.99 -8.06
N ASN A 269 38.78 3.59 -8.27
CA ASN A 269 39.19 4.77 -7.52
C ASN A 269 38.21 5.93 -7.75
N GLY A 270 37.65 6.48 -6.67
CA GLY A 270 36.65 7.55 -6.71
C GLY A 270 35.20 7.07 -6.82
N MET A 271 34.94 5.76 -6.76
CA MET A 271 33.58 5.22 -6.68
C MET A 271 32.87 5.73 -5.42
N ASP A 272 31.59 6.10 -5.57
CA ASP A 272 30.71 6.44 -4.47
C ASP A 272 30.37 5.21 -3.63
N VAL A 273 30.58 5.34 -2.33
CA VAL A 273 30.14 4.39 -1.30
C VAL A 273 29.09 5.13 -0.48
N ILE A 274 27.82 4.78 -0.68
CA ILE A 274 26.68 5.56 -0.19
C ILE A 274 26.17 4.91 1.10
N LEU A 275 26.07 5.68 2.19
CA LEU A 275 25.39 5.23 3.41
C LEU A 275 23.89 5.14 3.14
N LEU A 276 23.30 3.97 3.36
CA LEU A 276 21.87 3.76 3.22
C LEU A 276 21.11 4.35 4.40
N ASP A 277 19.82 4.60 4.20
CA ASP A 277 18.93 5.18 5.21
C ASP A 277 18.68 4.15 6.32
N PHE A 278 18.89 4.56 7.57
CA PHE A 278 18.64 3.73 8.76
C PHE A 278 18.34 4.60 9.98
N MET A 279 17.98 3.97 11.07
CA MET A 279 17.65 4.64 12.33
C MET A 279 18.31 3.91 13.49
N GLU A 280 18.97 4.66 14.36
CA GLU A 280 19.46 4.14 15.64
C GLU A 280 18.30 4.21 16.65
N LEU A 281 17.90 3.06 17.17
CA LEU A 281 16.96 2.96 18.28
C LEU A 281 17.75 2.75 19.56
N HIS A 282 17.71 3.74 20.44
CA HIS A 282 18.26 3.66 21.77
C HIS A 282 17.16 3.22 22.73
N SER A 283 17.34 2.05 23.35
CA SER A 283 16.45 1.55 24.38
C SER A 283 17.20 1.46 25.70
N THR A 284 16.78 2.23 26.71
CA THR A 284 17.42 2.23 28.02
C THR A 284 16.50 1.62 29.07
N GLY A 285 16.86 0.43 29.56
CA GLY A 285 16.17 -0.24 30.65
C GLY A 285 16.72 0.19 32.01
N THR A 286 15.85 0.52 32.96
CA THR A 286 16.21 1.00 34.30
C THR A 286 15.49 0.20 35.38
N ILE A 287 16.27 -0.30 36.35
CA ILE A 287 15.80 -1.06 37.51
C ILE A 287 16.11 -0.28 38.80
N GLY A 288 15.07 -0.06 39.61
CA GLY A 288 15.19 0.66 40.89
C GLY A 288 14.97 2.17 40.76
N SER A 289 15.23 2.90 41.85
CA SER A 289 14.99 4.34 41.93
C SER A 289 16.09 5.05 42.74
N GLY A 290 16.42 6.29 42.37
CA GLY A 290 17.42 7.10 43.08
C GLY A 290 18.85 6.59 42.89
N SER A 291 19.71 6.74 43.91
CA SER A 291 21.15 6.39 43.84
C SER A 291 21.45 4.89 43.75
N LEU A 292 20.42 4.04 43.74
CA LEU A 292 20.52 2.58 43.59
C LEU A 292 19.90 2.09 42.27
N ALA A 293 19.51 3.01 41.38
CA ALA A 293 19.03 2.68 40.05
C ALA A 293 20.21 2.17 39.19
N ILE A 294 19.97 1.07 38.48
CA ILE A 294 20.91 0.52 37.48
C ILE A 294 20.22 0.63 36.14
N SER A 295 20.90 1.26 35.18
CA SER A 295 20.42 1.43 33.81
C SER A 295 21.38 0.74 32.84
N GLN A 296 20.82 0.15 31.79
CA GLN A 296 21.54 -0.42 30.66
C GLN A 296 20.92 0.10 29.38
N GLU A 297 21.75 0.60 28.48
CA GLU A 297 21.35 1.04 27.15
C GLU A 297 21.70 -0.05 26.13
N VAL A 298 20.79 -0.27 25.20
CA VAL A 298 21.01 -1.12 24.03
C VAL A 298 20.64 -0.31 22.80
N VAL A 299 21.56 -0.21 21.85
CA VAL A 299 21.37 0.50 20.59
C VAL A 299 21.13 -0.51 19.48
N TYR A 300 20.11 -0.25 18.67
CA TYR A 300 19.74 -1.08 17.54
C TYR A 300 19.81 -0.25 16.26
N ASN A 301 20.66 -0.67 15.32
CA ASN A 301 20.68 -0.12 13.97
C ASN A 301 19.58 -0.76 13.13
N ILE A 302 18.45 -0.06 13.02
CA ILE A 302 17.27 -0.53 12.30
C ILE A 302 17.31 0.06 10.88
N PRO A 303 17.39 -0.76 9.83
CA PRO A 303 17.20 -0.25 8.49
C PRO A 303 15.85 0.44 8.36
N VAL A 304 15.87 1.66 7.85
CA VAL A 304 14.67 2.37 7.44
C VAL A 304 14.80 2.53 5.96
N TYR A 305 14.39 1.49 5.25
CA TYR A 305 14.01 1.71 3.89
C TYR A 305 12.63 2.31 3.99
N GLY A 306 12.49 3.55 3.52
CA GLY A 306 11.21 4.19 3.49
C GLY A 306 10.17 3.23 2.90
N THR A 307 8.93 3.40 3.31
CA THR A 307 7.78 3.01 2.47
C THR A 307 7.71 3.89 1.21
N ASP A 308 8.86 4.39 0.76
CA ASP A 308 9.03 5.34 -0.32
C ASP A 308 8.89 4.54 -1.60
N ASN A 309 7.64 4.20 -1.91
CA ASN A 309 7.29 4.02 -3.29
C ASN A 309 7.70 5.33 -3.98
N GLU A 310 8.60 5.24 -4.95
CA GLU A 310 8.84 6.39 -5.80
C GLU A 310 7.56 6.56 -6.62
N GLU A 311 6.96 7.74 -6.54
CA GLU A 311 5.76 8.10 -7.27
C GLU A 311 6.11 9.11 -8.36
N PHE A 312 5.55 8.90 -9.54
CA PHE A 312 5.57 9.82 -10.66
C PHE A 312 4.13 10.08 -11.08
N TYR A 313 3.85 11.34 -11.35
CA TYR A 313 2.55 11.82 -11.75
C TYR A 313 2.73 12.74 -12.96
N ASP A 314 1.93 12.51 -13.99
CA ASP A 314 1.87 13.32 -15.19
C ASP A 314 0.42 13.75 -15.47
N PRO A 315 0.08 15.05 -15.33
CA PRO A 315 -1.21 15.59 -15.73
C PRO A 315 -1.35 15.76 -17.26
N PHE A 316 -0.34 15.39 -18.04
CA PHE A 316 -0.26 15.66 -19.48
C PHE A 316 -0.30 17.14 -19.85
N ASP A 317 0.35 17.97 -19.03
CA ASP A 317 0.57 19.38 -19.31
C ASP A 317 1.43 19.60 -20.57
N ASP A 318 2.31 18.64 -20.85
CA ASP A 318 3.15 18.51 -22.04
C ASP A 318 3.46 17.03 -22.35
N LYS A 319 4.32 16.76 -23.35
CA LYS A 319 4.75 15.41 -23.76
C LYS A 319 6.22 15.10 -23.38
N SER A 320 6.81 15.83 -22.44
CA SER A 320 8.25 15.74 -22.15
C SER A 320 8.68 14.37 -21.62
N HIS A 321 7.77 13.65 -20.95
CA HIS A 321 8.04 12.34 -20.36
C HIS A 321 7.76 11.14 -21.28
N TRP A 322 7.29 11.40 -22.50
CA TRP A 322 6.82 10.38 -23.44
C TRP A 322 7.62 10.41 -24.74
N GLU A 323 7.58 9.32 -25.49
CA GLU A 323 8.27 9.26 -26.78
C GLU A 323 7.77 10.37 -27.72
N GLN A 324 8.71 11.09 -28.33
CA GLN A 324 8.41 12.24 -29.19
C GLN A 324 7.79 11.81 -30.53
N THR A 325 8.18 10.64 -31.02
CA THR A 325 7.66 10.04 -32.25
C THR A 325 7.29 8.59 -31.97
N SER A 326 6.00 8.28 -31.97
CA SER A 326 5.52 6.91 -31.96
C SER A 326 5.62 6.30 -33.36
N THR A 327 5.99 5.03 -33.42
CA THR A 327 6.00 4.26 -34.68
C THR A 327 4.64 3.65 -35.00
N LYS A 328 3.67 3.74 -34.07
CA LYS A 328 2.35 3.10 -34.13
C LYS A 328 1.29 4.16 -33.82
N GLY A 329 1.15 5.20 -34.64
CA GLY A 329 0.17 6.29 -34.46
C GLY A 329 0.77 7.61 -33.94
N SER A 330 -0.07 8.61 -33.66
CA SER A 330 0.35 9.91 -33.10
C SER A 330 -0.57 10.38 -31.96
N HIS A 331 -0.01 11.22 -31.09
CA HIS A 331 -0.68 11.79 -29.93
C HIS A 331 -0.35 13.28 -29.80
N VAL A 332 -1.29 14.07 -29.30
CA VAL A 332 -1.16 15.52 -29.13
C VAL A 332 -1.71 15.94 -27.77
N ILE A 333 -1.19 17.04 -27.22
CA ILE A 333 -1.81 17.68 -26.05
C ILE A 333 -2.95 18.57 -26.52
N GLU A 334 -4.16 18.29 -26.05
CA GLU A 334 -5.38 19.04 -26.38
C GLU A 334 -6.09 19.48 -25.09
N THR A 335 -6.80 20.61 -25.13
CA THR A 335 -7.63 21.05 -24.00
C THR A 335 -9.05 20.54 -24.15
N ILE A 336 -9.51 19.71 -23.22
CA ILE A 336 -10.86 19.15 -23.16
C ILE A 336 -11.48 19.48 -21.80
N ALA A 337 -12.71 20.01 -21.81
CA ALA A 337 -13.43 20.42 -20.59
C ALA A 337 -12.66 21.40 -19.67
N GLY A 338 -11.72 22.16 -20.24
CA GLY A 338 -10.90 23.14 -19.52
C GLY A 338 -9.58 22.60 -18.98
N ASP A 339 -9.28 21.32 -19.18
CA ASP A 339 -8.05 20.67 -18.75
C ASP A 339 -7.25 20.12 -19.93
N LYS A 340 -5.93 20.00 -19.81
CA LYS A 340 -5.10 19.39 -20.85
C LYS A 340 -5.11 17.88 -20.73
N VAL A 341 -5.10 17.21 -21.88
CA VAL A 341 -5.09 15.76 -21.94
C VAL A 341 -4.14 15.29 -23.05
N LEU A 342 -3.66 14.06 -22.94
CA LEU A 342 -2.95 13.38 -24.03
C LEU A 342 -3.97 12.71 -24.94
N LYS A 343 -4.32 13.37 -26.05
CA LYS A 343 -5.29 12.87 -27.02
C LYS A 343 -4.62 12.05 -28.11
N VAL A 344 -5.30 10.99 -28.55
CA VAL A 344 -4.92 10.23 -29.73
C VAL A 344 -5.28 11.03 -30.99
N GLU A 345 -4.29 11.29 -31.84
CA GLU A 345 -4.47 12.06 -33.07
C GLU A 345 -4.57 11.14 -34.31
N SER A 346 -3.87 10.01 -34.32
CA SER A 346 -3.97 9.01 -35.37
C SER A 346 -3.57 7.61 -34.90
N THR A 347 -4.02 6.61 -35.65
CA THR A 347 -3.63 5.20 -35.50
C THR A 347 -2.69 4.74 -36.62
N GLY A 348 -1.72 3.89 -36.28
CA GLY A 348 -0.95 3.14 -37.26
C GLY A 348 -1.68 1.88 -37.67
N VAL A 349 -1.76 1.62 -38.98
CA VAL A 349 -2.43 0.43 -39.53
C VAL A 349 -1.40 -0.63 -39.92
N THR A 350 -1.56 -1.85 -39.40
CA THR A 350 -0.78 -3.03 -39.80
C THR A 350 -1.73 -4.16 -40.17
N GLY A 351 -1.82 -4.50 -41.46
CA GLY A 351 -2.82 -5.44 -41.94
C GLY A 351 -4.25 -4.87 -41.77
N SER A 352 -5.11 -5.60 -41.07
CA SER A 352 -6.49 -5.17 -40.75
C SER A 352 -6.63 -4.51 -39.38
N VAL A 353 -5.53 -4.31 -38.67
CA VAL A 353 -5.51 -3.84 -37.28
C VAL A 353 -5.00 -2.42 -37.22
N SER A 354 -5.67 -1.61 -36.40
CA SER A 354 -5.30 -0.23 -36.13
C SER A 354 -4.93 -0.07 -34.66
N LYS A 355 -3.77 0.54 -34.41
CA LYS A 355 -3.21 0.73 -33.07
C LYS A 355 -2.61 2.13 -32.93
N SER A 356 -2.89 2.82 -31.84
CA SER A 356 -2.09 3.93 -31.35
C SER A 356 -1.33 3.49 -30.09
N GLN A 357 -0.04 3.81 -29.96
CA GLN A 357 0.72 3.51 -28.74
C GLN A 357 1.74 4.62 -28.46
N ILE A 358 1.93 5.00 -27.21
CA ILE A 358 2.95 5.97 -26.80
C ILE A 358 3.67 5.48 -25.54
N ALA A 359 4.98 5.26 -25.67
CA ALA A 359 5.82 4.79 -24.58
C ALA A 359 6.25 5.90 -23.63
N LEU A 360 6.26 5.60 -22.33
CA LEU A 360 6.90 6.43 -21.31
C LEU A 360 8.43 6.34 -21.51
N VAL A 361 9.14 7.42 -21.20
CA VAL A 361 10.61 7.45 -21.18
C VAL A 361 11.07 7.53 -19.72
N PRO A 362 11.34 6.40 -19.04
CA PRO A 362 11.59 6.35 -17.60
C PRO A 362 12.73 7.28 -17.14
N SER A 363 13.79 7.43 -17.94
CA SER A 363 14.92 8.33 -17.66
C SER A 363 14.57 9.82 -17.52
N THR A 364 13.36 10.23 -17.89
CA THR A 364 12.86 11.60 -17.70
C THR A 364 11.96 11.75 -16.48
N THR A 365 11.65 10.67 -15.78
CA THR A 365 10.73 10.64 -14.64
C THR A 365 11.49 10.61 -13.31
N SER A 366 10.77 10.79 -12.20
CA SER A 366 11.32 10.58 -10.85
C SER A 366 11.54 9.10 -10.49
N ILE A 367 11.12 8.16 -11.34
CA ILE A 367 11.18 6.71 -11.09
C ILE A 367 12.49 6.12 -11.60
N ASP A 368 13.17 5.36 -10.74
CA ASP A 368 14.30 4.53 -11.15
C ASP A 368 13.93 3.03 -11.10
N PHE A 369 13.55 2.48 -12.26
CA PHE A 369 13.26 1.06 -12.40
C PHE A 369 14.48 0.19 -12.17
N SER A 370 15.68 0.62 -12.57
CA SER A 370 16.91 -0.15 -12.39
C SER A 370 17.26 -0.29 -10.90
N LYS A 371 17.09 0.79 -10.13
CA LYS A 371 17.23 0.78 -8.67
C LYS A 371 16.22 -0.17 -8.03
N THR A 372 14.94 -0.05 -8.37
CA THR A 372 13.88 -0.90 -7.82
C THR A 372 14.14 -2.39 -8.12
N TYR A 373 14.50 -2.68 -9.37
CA TYR A 373 14.86 -4.02 -9.84
C TYR A 373 16.04 -4.61 -9.05
N GLY A 374 17.11 -3.83 -8.85
CA GLY A 374 18.29 -4.26 -8.09
C GLY A 374 18.00 -4.52 -6.61
N ILE A 375 17.24 -3.64 -5.95
CA ILE A 375 16.90 -3.76 -4.52
C ILE A 375 16.02 -4.98 -4.24
N ALA A 376 15.17 -5.37 -5.18
CA ALA A 376 14.32 -6.54 -5.06
C ALA A 376 15.02 -7.86 -5.40
N GLY A 377 16.29 -7.83 -5.83
CA GLY A 377 17.05 -9.02 -6.18
C GLY A 377 16.65 -9.56 -7.55
N ASP A 378 16.74 -8.69 -8.55
CA ASP A 378 16.36 -8.94 -9.94
C ASP A 378 14.86 -9.06 -10.20
N PHE A 379 13.98 -8.43 -9.42
CA PHE A 379 12.52 -8.46 -9.66
C PHE A 379 11.97 -7.04 -9.79
N LEU A 380 11.02 -6.80 -10.69
CA LEU A 380 10.46 -5.47 -10.89
C LEU A 380 8.95 -5.48 -10.62
N SER A 381 8.53 -4.78 -9.57
CA SER A 381 7.12 -4.62 -9.18
C SER A 381 6.73 -3.15 -9.16
N TYR A 382 5.56 -2.81 -9.68
CA TYR A 382 5.04 -1.45 -9.76
C TYR A 382 3.53 -1.42 -9.96
N ASP A 383 2.95 -0.26 -9.67
CA ASP A 383 1.58 0.10 -9.98
C ASP A 383 1.59 1.18 -11.05
N ALA A 384 0.68 1.07 -12.02
CA ALA A 384 0.44 2.12 -12.99
C ALA A 384 -1.05 2.41 -13.07
N GLN A 385 -1.41 3.69 -13.16
CA GLN A 385 -2.79 4.12 -13.36
C GLN A 385 -2.89 5.17 -14.45
N VAL A 386 -4.05 5.22 -15.11
CA VAL A 386 -4.38 6.25 -16.08
C VAL A 386 -5.89 6.48 -16.08
N LYS A 387 -6.32 7.72 -16.33
CA LYS A 387 -7.71 8.02 -16.67
C LYS A 387 -7.90 7.91 -18.17
N VAL A 388 -8.93 7.20 -18.59
CA VAL A 388 -9.30 7.03 -20.00
C VAL A 388 -10.60 7.80 -20.24
N GLY A 389 -10.56 8.76 -21.16
CA GLY A 389 -11.74 9.53 -21.52
C GLY A 389 -11.95 9.67 -23.02
N PHE A 390 -13.07 10.29 -23.38
CA PHE A 390 -13.56 10.41 -24.75
C PHE A 390 -13.94 11.87 -25.03
N SER A 391 -13.47 12.40 -26.17
CA SER A 391 -13.66 13.79 -26.60
C SER A 391 -15.08 14.07 -27.13
N SER A 392 -15.82 13.00 -27.46
CA SER A 392 -17.24 12.95 -27.77
C SER A 392 -17.94 11.93 -26.87
N ASP A 393 -19.18 11.57 -27.19
CA ASP A 393 -19.80 10.36 -26.63
C ASP A 393 -18.88 9.14 -26.81
N ILE A 394 -19.02 8.16 -25.90
CA ILE A 394 -18.24 6.93 -25.91
C ILE A 394 -18.41 6.25 -27.29
N PRO A 395 -17.31 5.95 -28.02
CA PRO A 395 -17.39 5.31 -29.32
C PRO A 395 -18.12 3.96 -29.28
N ASP A 396 -18.74 3.59 -30.40
CA ASP A 396 -19.41 2.30 -30.54
C ASP A 396 -18.47 1.13 -30.32
N HIS A 397 -17.22 1.26 -30.80
CA HIS A 397 -16.17 0.27 -30.58
C HIS A 397 -14.84 0.93 -30.24
N TYR A 398 -14.16 0.44 -29.21
CA TYR A 398 -12.83 0.92 -28.84
C TYR A 398 -12.14 -0.09 -27.92
N MET A 399 -10.83 0.04 -27.80
CA MET A 399 -10.05 -0.63 -26.77
C MET A 399 -8.91 0.28 -26.35
N ALA A 400 -8.82 0.67 -25.08
CA ALA A 400 -7.86 1.66 -24.60
C ALA A 400 -7.37 1.35 -23.17
N GLY A 401 -6.10 1.63 -22.89
CA GLY A 401 -5.55 1.45 -21.54
C GLY A 401 -4.04 1.47 -21.47
N ILE A 402 -3.48 0.61 -20.61
CA ILE A 402 -2.06 0.58 -20.25
C ILE A 402 -1.42 -0.68 -20.83
N SER A 403 -0.30 -0.48 -21.53
CA SER A 403 0.66 -1.52 -21.90
C SER A 403 1.79 -1.54 -20.87
N PHE A 404 2.20 -2.71 -20.42
CA PHE A 404 3.23 -2.91 -19.40
C PHE A 404 4.05 -4.16 -19.71
N ARG A 405 5.23 -4.32 -19.10
CA ARG A 405 6.24 -5.29 -19.57
C ARG A 405 6.59 -5.11 -21.05
N LEU A 406 6.55 -3.87 -21.52
CA LEU A 406 6.86 -3.56 -22.91
C LEU A 406 8.36 -3.78 -23.15
N ASN A 407 8.67 -4.46 -24.24
CA ASN A 407 10.04 -4.61 -24.70
C ASN A 407 10.24 -3.74 -25.94
N GLY A 408 11.06 -2.70 -25.83
CA GLY A 408 11.31 -1.76 -26.94
C GLY A 408 12.00 -2.38 -28.16
N THR A 409 12.64 -3.54 -27.99
CA THR A 409 13.34 -4.24 -29.08
C THR A 409 12.42 -5.23 -29.80
N THR A 410 11.68 -6.06 -29.05
CA THR A 410 10.82 -7.11 -29.65
C THR A 410 9.39 -6.63 -29.89
N GLY A 411 8.94 -5.58 -29.19
CA GLY A 411 7.56 -5.12 -29.18
C GLY A 411 6.62 -6.01 -28.37
N GLU A 412 7.13 -7.04 -27.70
CA GLU A 412 6.35 -7.92 -26.85
C GLU A 412 5.94 -7.20 -25.56
N GLN A 413 4.74 -7.50 -25.08
CA GLN A 413 4.13 -6.75 -23.98
C GLN A 413 2.91 -7.47 -23.39
N LEU A 414 2.54 -7.05 -22.19
CA LEU A 414 1.22 -7.26 -21.61
C LEU A 414 0.43 -5.97 -21.73
N GLY A 415 -0.89 -6.07 -21.65
CA GLY A 415 -1.71 -4.87 -21.53
C GLY A 415 -3.06 -5.14 -20.91
N VAL A 416 -3.62 -4.10 -20.35
CA VAL A 416 -4.97 -4.07 -19.80
C VAL A 416 -5.76 -2.96 -20.47
N SER A 417 -7.03 -3.20 -20.78
CA SER A 417 -7.83 -2.24 -21.53
C SER A 417 -9.28 -2.26 -21.13
N PHE A 418 -9.88 -1.07 -21.07
CA PHE A 418 -11.31 -0.95 -21.30
C PHE A 418 -11.59 -1.27 -22.76
N GLN A 419 -12.66 -2.01 -23.03
CA GLN A 419 -13.06 -2.37 -24.38
C GLN A 419 -14.57 -2.40 -24.58
N LYS A 420 -14.96 -2.17 -25.82
CA LYS A 420 -16.21 -2.61 -26.42
C LYS A 420 -15.92 -3.06 -27.86
N PRO A 421 -15.71 -4.37 -28.10
CA PRO A 421 -15.42 -4.88 -29.44
C PRO A 421 -16.69 -5.17 -30.24
N ASP A 422 -16.58 -5.30 -31.56
CA ASP A 422 -17.69 -5.67 -32.45
C ASP A 422 -17.90 -7.19 -32.59
N PHE A 423 -19.04 -7.60 -33.14
CA PHE A 423 -19.32 -8.96 -33.60
C PHE A 423 -18.77 -9.19 -35.02
N HIS A 424 -17.80 -10.09 -35.15
CA HIS A 424 -17.32 -10.50 -36.46
C HIS A 424 -18.28 -11.49 -37.15
N ASP A 425 -19.31 -10.98 -37.85
CA ASP A 425 -19.96 -11.77 -38.90
C ASP A 425 -19.06 -11.75 -40.14
N LEU A 426 -18.64 -12.93 -40.59
CA LEU A 426 -17.69 -13.14 -41.69
C LEU A 426 -18.12 -12.50 -43.03
N SER A 427 -19.32 -11.94 -43.12
CA SER A 427 -19.86 -11.27 -44.31
C SER A 427 -19.67 -9.74 -44.37
N ALA A 428 -19.35 -9.04 -43.28
CA ALA A 428 -19.33 -7.56 -43.25
C ALA A 428 -17.94 -6.90 -43.20
N GLY A 429 -16.87 -7.68 -42.95
CA GLY A 429 -15.52 -7.17 -42.72
C GLY A 429 -15.35 -6.64 -41.29
N VAL A 430 -14.09 -6.45 -40.84
CA VAL A 430 -13.77 -5.98 -39.49
C VAL A 430 -14.17 -4.50 -39.34
N ILE A 431 -15.26 -4.22 -38.62
CA ILE A 431 -15.78 -2.86 -38.43
C ILE A 431 -14.92 -2.08 -37.43
N ASP A 432 -14.48 -2.74 -36.35
CA ASP A 432 -13.76 -2.12 -35.25
C ASP A 432 -12.24 -2.04 -35.45
N GLN A 433 -11.63 -2.90 -36.28
CA GLN A 433 -10.17 -3.05 -36.46
C GLN A 433 -9.41 -3.35 -35.16
N ILE A 434 -10.09 -3.95 -34.18
CA ILE A 434 -9.48 -4.50 -32.96
C ILE A 434 -9.02 -5.93 -33.28
N PRO A 435 -7.86 -6.37 -32.77
CA PRO A 435 -7.46 -7.76 -32.89
C PRO A 435 -8.44 -8.78 -32.30
N ASP A 436 -8.94 -9.69 -33.12
CA ASP A 436 -9.86 -10.75 -32.67
C ASP A 436 -9.27 -11.64 -31.56
N ASP A 437 -7.96 -11.93 -31.63
CA ASP A 437 -7.28 -12.75 -30.61
C ASP A 437 -7.23 -12.07 -29.22
N LEU A 438 -7.50 -10.77 -29.15
CA LEU A 438 -7.65 -10.01 -27.91
C LEU A 438 -9.09 -9.99 -27.38
N VAL A 439 -10.06 -10.48 -28.16
CA VAL A 439 -11.49 -10.44 -27.84
C VAL A 439 -12.03 -11.84 -27.53
N PRO A 440 -12.33 -12.16 -26.26
CA PRO A 440 -13.07 -13.38 -25.93
C PRO A 440 -14.47 -13.38 -26.55
N ASN A 441 -14.98 -14.53 -26.97
CA ASN A 441 -16.34 -14.65 -27.52
C ASN A 441 -17.43 -14.08 -26.61
N GLU A 442 -17.27 -14.25 -25.29
CA GLU A 442 -18.18 -13.74 -24.27
C GLU A 442 -18.19 -12.20 -24.15
N MET A 443 -17.16 -11.54 -24.69
CA MET A 443 -16.98 -10.09 -24.65
C MET A 443 -17.47 -9.36 -25.91
N GLN A 444 -18.02 -10.09 -26.89
CA GLN A 444 -18.53 -9.51 -28.14
C GLN A 444 -19.66 -8.52 -27.86
N ASN A 445 -19.52 -7.29 -28.34
CA ASN A 445 -20.45 -6.19 -28.08
C ASN A 445 -20.73 -5.91 -26.59
N GLN A 446 -19.84 -6.38 -25.70
CA GLN A 446 -19.95 -6.13 -24.26
C GLN A 446 -18.90 -5.10 -23.85
N TYR A 447 -19.31 -4.19 -22.97
CA TYR A 447 -18.35 -3.36 -22.24
C TYR A 447 -17.59 -4.22 -21.25
N GLY A 448 -16.29 -4.00 -21.15
CA GLY A 448 -15.50 -4.71 -20.16
C GLY A 448 -14.06 -4.31 -20.05
N ILE A 449 -13.37 -5.06 -19.21
CA ILE A 449 -11.92 -4.99 -19.05
C ILE A 449 -11.34 -6.28 -19.60
N VAL A 450 -10.26 -6.17 -20.37
CA VAL A 450 -9.50 -7.32 -20.85
C VAL A 450 -8.03 -7.18 -20.50
N LEU A 451 -7.48 -8.24 -19.93
CA LEU A 451 -6.04 -8.45 -19.81
C LEU A 451 -5.58 -9.28 -21.00
N TRP A 452 -4.50 -8.87 -21.63
CA TRP A 452 -4.02 -9.48 -22.86
C TRP A 452 -2.49 -9.46 -22.96
N GLN A 453 -1.98 -10.21 -23.95
CA GLN A 453 -0.56 -10.27 -24.27
C GLN A 453 -0.31 -10.16 -25.78
N GLU A 454 0.84 -9.61 -26.12
CA GLU A 454 1.43 -9.58 -27.45
C GLU A 454 2.82 -10.22 -27.35
N LEU A 455 2.99 -11.37 -28.00
CA LEU A 455 4.28 -12.06 -28.12
C LEU A 455 4.69 -12.11 -29.59
N ALA A 456 5.92 -12.54 -29.88
CA ALA A 456 6.33 -12.82 -31.27
C ALA A 456 5.43 -13.87 -31.95
N SER A 457 4.74 -14.71 -31.19
CA SER A 457 3.78 -15.71 -31.69
C SER A 457 2.38 -15.15 -32.01
N GLY A 458 2.13 -13.87 -31.70
CA GLY A 458 0.86 -13.19 -31.91
C GLY A 458 0.20 -12.73 -30.62
N TRP A 459 -1.04 -12.27 -30.77
CA TRP A 459 -1.86 -11.74 -29.69
C TRP A 459 -2.65 -12.84 -28.98
N LYS A 460 -3.03 -12.57 -27.73
CA LYS A 460 -3.88 -13.47 -26.95
C LYS A 460 -4.53 -12.75 -25.77
N TRP A 461 -5.84 -12.92 -25.61
CA TRP A 461 -6.53 -12.56 -24.38
C TRP A 461 -6.18 -13.52 -23.23
N LEU A 462 -6.03 -12.98 -22.02
CA LEU A 462 -5.65 -13.72 -20.82
C LEU A 462 -6.80 -13.84 -19.83
N ALA A 463 -7.51 -12.74 -19.57
CA ALA A 463 -8.67 -12.70 -18.68
C ALA A 463 -9.60 -11.54 -19.04
N TYR A 464 -10.88 -11.65 -18.69
CA TYR A 464 -11.86 -10.60 -18.95
C TYR A 464 -12.86 -10.40 -17.81
N LYS A 465 -13.37 -9.17 -17.72
CA LYS A 465 -14.47 -8.75 -16.84
C LYS A 465 -15.54 -8.08 -17.69
N LYS A 466 -16.78 -8.53 -17.59
CA LYS A 466 -17.94 -7.84 -18.13
C LYS A 466 -18.30 -6.70 -17.17
N LEU A 467 -18.41 -5.50 -17.72
CA LEU A 467 -18.88 -4.34 -16.98
C LEU A 467 -20.35 -4.18 -17.31
N MET A 468 -21.20 -4.58 -16.36
CA MET A 468 -22.66 -4.50 -16.50
C MET A 468 -23.19 -3.26 -15.79
N PRO A 469 -24.28 -2.66 -16.30
CA PRO A 469 -25.06 -1.68 -15.54
C PRO A 469 -25.43 -2.23 -14.17
N VAL A 470 -25.37 -1.39 -13.15
CA VAL A 470 -25.86 -1.77 -11.82
C VAL A 470 -27.36 -1.61 -11.80
N ILE A 471 -28.06 -2.70 -11.51
CA ILE A 471 -29.51 -2.72 -11.39
C ILE A 471 -29.91 -2.03 -10.08
N LEU A 472 -30.50 -0.84 -10.20
CA LEU A 472 -31.00 -0.04 -9.08
C LEU A 472 -32.38 -0.48 -8.64
N PHE A 473 -33.21 -0.87 -9.59
CA PHE A 473 -34.55 -1.40 -9.37
C PHE A 473 -34.96 -2.25 -10.57
N GLN A 474 -35.59 -3.39 -10.33
CA GLN A 474 -36.22 -4.18 -11.39
C GLN A 474 -37.54 -4.78 -10.91
N ASP A 475 -38.51 -4.85 -11.81
CA ASP A 475 -39.75 -5.60 -11.63
C ASP A 475 -40.19 -6.17 -12.99
N ASN A 476 -40.24 -7.48 -13.10
CA ASN A 476 -40.69 -8.21 -14.29
C ASN A 476 -42.21 -8.39 -14.34
N MET A 477 -42.97 -7.73 -13.46
CA MET A 477 -44.44 -7.71 -13.42
C MET A 477 -45.13 -9.06 -13.18
N GLU A 478 -44.36 -10.10 -12.81
CA GLU A 478 -44.87 -11.45 -12.57
C GLU A 478 -45.52 -11.64 -11.19
N SER A 479 -44.95 -10.99 -10.17
CA SER A 479 -45.42 -11.13 -8.78
C SER A 479 -46.57 -10.16 -8.48
N ASP A 480 -47.40 -10.42 -7.47
CA ASP A 480 -48.44 -9.46 -7.02
C ASP A 480 -47.80 -8.28 -6.26
N SER A 481 -46.73 -7.72 -6.82
CA SER A 481 -45.63 -7.10 -6.10
C SER A 481 -46.06 -5.90 -5.26
N SER A 482 -45.54 -5.83 -4.02
CA SER A 482 -45.64 -4.65 -3.15
C SER A 482 -44.89 -3.42 -3.67
N ALA A 483 -44.21 -3.54 -4.82
CA ALA A 483 -43.39 -2.47 -5.38
C ALA A 483 -44.23 -1.43 -6.13
N TRP A 484 -45.50 -1.72 -6.46
CA TRP A 484 -46.38 -0.79 -7.16
C TRP A 484 -47.66 -0.53 -6.38
N SER A 485 -47.98 0.74 -6.19
CA SER A 485 -49.30 1.19 -5.73
C SER A 485 -50.14 1.59 -6.94
N GLN A 486 -51.38 1.13 -6.98
CA GLN A 486 -52.31 1.38 -8.08
C GLN A 486 -53.31 2.47 -7.70
N THR A 487 -53.66 3.31 -8.67
CA THR A 487 -54.83 4.18 -8.64
C THR A 487 -55.70 3.84 -9.84
N GLY A 488 -56.99 3.58 -9.62
CA GLY A 488 -57.91 3.19 -10.68
C GLY A 488 -57.89 1.68 -10.96
N THR A 489 -57.95 1.31 -12.24
CA THR A 489 -58.25 -0.06 -12.72
C THR A 489 -57.02 -0.89 -13.09
N TRP A 490 -55.81 -0.36 -12.82
CA TRP A 490 -54.57 -1.07 -13.13
C TRP A 490 -54.49 -2.42 -12.44
N GLY A 491 -54.08 -3.44 -13.17
CA GLY A 491 -53.92 -4.78 -12.64
C GLY A 491 -53.20 -5.72 -13.61
N LYS A 492 -53.01 -6.94 -13.14
CA LYS A 492 -52.24 -7.98 -13.84
C LYS A 492 -53.06 -8.66 -14.94
N THR A 493 -52.41 -8.97 -16.05
CA THR A 493 -52.96 -9.74 -17.18
C THR A 493 -51.98 -10.82 -17.64
N THR A 494 -52.45 -11.79 -18.43
CA THR A 494 -51.62 -12.87 -18.99
C THR A 494 -51.05 -12.54 -20.37
N TRP A 495 -51.35 -11.36 -20.92
CA TRP A 495 -50.76 -10.90 -22.16
C TRP A 495 -49.50 -10.08 -21.86
N ALA A 496 -48.33 -10.65 -22.10
CA ALA A 496 -47.06 -10.17 -21.56
C ALA A 496 -45.92 -10.19 -22.60
N HIS A 497 -44.82 -9.52 -22.29
CA HIS A 497 -43.62 -9.46 -23.11
C HIS A 497 -42.73 -10.69 -22.87
N GLY A 498 -43.07 -11.81 -23.52
CA GLY A 498 -42.25 -13.04 -23.45
C GLY A 498 -42.24 -13.76 -22.09
N SER A 499 -42.89 -13.17 -21.08
CA SER A 499 -43.05 -13.63 -19.71
C SER A 499 -44.48 -14.17 -19.47
N GLY A 500 -44.85 -14.41 -18.21
CA GLY A 500 -46.17 -14.96 -17.83
C GLY A 500 -47.25 -13.89 -17.64
N HIS A 501 -46.86 -12.68 -17.23
CA HIS A 501 -47.76 -11.61 -16.83
C HIS A 501 -47.20 -10.21 -17.12
N SER A 502 -48.11 -9.27 -17.41
CA SER A 502 -47.81 -7.84 -17.46
C SER A 502 -48.84 -7.05 -16.66
N PHE A 503 -48.62 -5.74 -16.49
CA PHE A 503 -49.59 -4.84 -15.90
C PHE A 503 -50.29 -4.00 -16.96
N THR A 504 -51.59 -3.83 -16.82
CA THR A 504 -52.40 -3.00 -17.72
C THR A 504 -53.41 -2.16 -16.93
N ASP A 505 -53.77 -0.99 -17.44
CA ASP A 505 -54.84 -0.16 -16.88
C ASP A 505 -56.24 -0.79 -17.04
N SER A 506 -56.37 -1.74 -17.97
CA SER A 506 -57.63 -2.19 -18.58
C SER A 506 -57.74 -3.72 -18.59
N VAL A 507 -57.64 -4.32 -17.40
CA VAL A 507 -57.60 -5.79 -17.23
C VAL A 507 -58.78 -6.53 -17.89
N SER A 508 -59.95 -5.89 -18.01
CA SER A 508 -61.14 -6.46 -18.62
C SER A 508 -61.78 -5.52 -19.65
N GLY A 509 -61.26 -5.54 -20.88
CA GLY A 509 -61.76 -4.74 -21.99
C GLY A 509 -61.29 -3.29 -21.93
N ASN A 510 -61.75 -2.46 -22.87
CA ASN A 510 -61.27 -1.10 -23.05
C ASN A 510 -61.36 -0.21 -21.80
N TYR A 511 -60.44 0.76 -21.67
CA TYR A 511 -60.48 1.78 -20.61
C TYR A 511 -61.76 2.62 -20.66
N SER A 512 -62.13 3.31 -19.57
CA SER A 512 -63.31 4.19 -19.57
C SER A 512 -62.95 5.64 -19.87
N ASN A 513 -63.94 6.42 -20.31
CA ASN A 513 -63.80 7.87 -20.51
C ASN A 513 -63.62 8.62 -19.19
N ASN A 514 -62.98 9.78 -19.22
CA ASN A 514 -62.73 10.70 -18.11
C ASN A 514 -61.98 10.05 -16.94
N GLN A 515 -60.99 9.22 -17.25
CA GLN A 515 -60.17 8.53 -16.26
C GLN A 515 -58.79 9.14 -16.16
N GLU A 516 -58.28 9.17 -14.93
CA GLU A 516 -56.87 9.38 -14.64
C GLU A 516 -56.44 8.26 -13.68
N THR A 517 -55.71 7.29 -14.21
CA THR A 517 -55.31 6.08 -13.49
C THR A 517 -53.80 5.90 -13.59
N SER A 518 -53.19 5.26 -12.60
CA SER A 518 -51.74 5.09 -12.62
C SER A 518 -51.24 3.92 -11.79
N ILE A 519 -50.07 3.40 -12.14
CA ILE A 519 -49.22 2.63 -11.23
C ILE A 519 -48.02 3.47 -10.82
N ILE A 520 -47.71 3.45 -9.52
CA ILE A 520 -46.68 4.26 -8.91
C ILE A 520 -45.75 3.35 -8.13
N SER A 521 -44.45 3.42 -8.41
CA SER A 521 -43.46 2.62 -7.69
C SER A 521 -43.44 2.96 -6.20
N LYS A 522 -42.90 2.05 -5.39
CA LYS A 522 -42.40 2.36 -4.06
C LYS A 522 -41.37 3.48 -4.14
N THR A 523 -41.11 4.12 -3.00
CA THR A 523 -40.00 5.07 -2.89
C THR A 523 -38.68 4.34 -3.07
N LEU A 524 -37.83 4.85 -3.96
CA LEU A 524 -36.50 4.36 -4.26
C LEU A 524 -35.49 5.34 -3.69
N ASP A 525 -34.59 4.86 -2.82
CA ASP A 525 -33.48 5.67 -2.34
C ASP A 525 -32.30 5.55 -3.30
N LEU A 526 -32.10 6.61 -4.09
CA LEU A 526 -31.06 6.73 -5.09
C LEU A 526 -30.20 7.98 -4.85
N SER A 527 -30.23 8.52 -3.63
CA SER A 527 -29.48 9.73 -3.24
C SER A 527 -27.97 9.62 -3.47
N ASN A 528 -27.43 8.39 -3.45
CA ASN A 528 -26.02 8.08 -3.68
C ASN A 528 -25.75 7.50 -5.08
N ARG A 529 -26.70 7.63 -6.02
CA ARG A 529 -26.58 7.12 -7.40
C ARG A 529 -26.54 8.26 -8.39
N LYS A 530 -25.94 8.01 -9.55
CA LYS A 530 -25.81 8.96 -10.67
C LYS A 530 -25.99 8.26 -12.02
N ASN A 531 -26.28 9.05 -13.05
CA ASN A 531 -26.41 8.61 -14.44
C ASN A 531 -27.43 7.47 -14.61
N ALA A 532 -28.60 7.50 -13.96
CA ALA A 532 -29.56 6.41 -14.08
C ALA A 532 -30.32 6.43 -15.42
N SER A 533 -30.80 5.26 -15.85
CA SER A 533 -31.62 5.05 -17.03
C SER A 533 -32.78 4.12 -16.71
N LEU A 534 -34.00 4.54 -17.05
CA LEU A 534 -35.22 3.76 -16.93
C LEU A 534 -35.51 3.08 -18.26
N SER A 535 -35.67 1.76 -18.25
CA SER A 535 -36.16 0.99 -19.38
C SER A 535 -37.35 0.13 -18.99
N PHE A 536 -38.22 -0.13 -19.96
CA PHE A 536 -39.38 -1.00 -19.79
C PHE A 536 -39.89 -1.44 -21.16
N TYR A 537 -40.59 -2.56 -21.19
CA TYR A 537 -41.36 -2.98 -22.36
C TYR A 537 -42.79 -2.50 -22.23
N HIS A 538 -43.37 -2.03 -23.33
CA HIS A 538 -44.77 -1.65 -23.35
C HIS A 538 -45.48 -2.05 -24.63
N TYR A 539 -46.80 -2.11 -24.55
CA TYR A 539 -47.70 -2.12 -25.69
C TYR A 539 -48.86 -1.17 -25.39
N TYR A 540 -49.32 -0.41 -26.38
CA TYR A 540 -50.50 0.44 -26.18
C TYR A 540 -51.45 0.44 -27.37
N SER A 541 -52.73 0.61 -27.05
CA SER A 541 -53.79 1.04 -27.96
C SER A 541 -54.54 2.15 -27.26
N ILE A 542 -54.21 3.39 -27.60
CA ILE A 542 -54.71 4.61 -26.94
C ILE A 542 -55.19 5.56 -28.03
N GLU A 543 -56.32 6.24 -27.81
CA GLU A 543 -56.90 7.13 -28.82
C GLU A 543 -55.87 8.15 -29.35
N PRO A 544 -55.70 8.28 -30.68
CA PRO A 544 -54.79 9.24 -31.26
C PRO A 544 -55.28 10.70 -31.15
N GLN A 545 -54.34 11.64 -31.14
CA GLN A 545 -54.68 13.06 -31.25
C GLN A 545 -55.35 13.42 -32.57
N TYR A 546 -56.51 14.08 -32.51
CA TYR A 546 -57.16 14.64 -33.69
C TYR A 546 -56.36 15.80 -34.31
N ILE A 547 -56.18 15.75 -35.63
CA ILE A 547 -55.39 16.70 -36.46
C ILE A 547 -55.85 18.16 -36.30
N LEU A 548 -57.10 18.41 -35.89
CA LEU A 548 -57.69 19.74 -35.76
C LEU A 548 -57.62 20.34 -34.33
N GLY A 549 -56.92 19.69 -33.40
CA GLY A 549 -56.78 20.12 -32.02
C GLY A 549 -57.95 19.68 -31.13
N GLY A 550 -57.63 19.00 -30.03
CA GLY A 550 -58.57 18.46 -29.03
C GLY A 550 -57.81 17.90 -27.83
N TYR A 551 -58.54 17.59 -26.74
CA TYR A 551 -58.03 16.74 -25.66
C TYR A 551 -57.85 15.33 -26.20
N THR A 552 -56.84 14.61 -25.69
CA THR A 552 -56.45 13.32 -26.25
C THR A 552 -56.08 12.39 -25.13
N ASP A 553 -56.32 11.11 -25.35
CA ASP A 553 -55.86 10.08 -24.45
C ASP A 553 -54.33 9.94 -24.57
N PHE A 554 -53.66 9.69 -23.45
CA PHE A 554 -52.23 9.42 -23.47
C PHE A 554 -51.78 8.59 -22.27
N GLY A 555 -50.78 7.75 -22.48
CA GLY A 555 -49.96 7.15 -21.45
C GLY A 555 -48.72 8.02 -21.21
N ALA A 556 -48.55 8.53 -20.00
CA ALA A 556 -47.38 9.29 -19.59
C ALA A 556 -46.45 8.46 -18.71
N VAL A 557 -45.15 8.57 -18.96
CA VAL A 557 -44.08 8.10 -18.07
C VAL A 557 -43.58 9.30 -17.30
N GLU A 558 -43.64 9.24 -15.98
CA GLU A 558 -43.33 10.37 -15.10
C GLU A 558 -42.41 9.93 -13.96
N ILE A 559 -41.59 10.85 -13.49
CA ILE A 559 -40.69 10.69 -12.35
C ILE A 559 -40.92 11.78 -11.32
N SER A 560 -40.65 11.47 -10.06
CA SER A 560 -40.74 12.38 -8.92
C SER A 560 -39.51 12.21 -8.04
N ASN A 561 -39.04 13.30 -7.43
CA ASN A 561 -37.96 13.33 -6.45
C ASN A 561 -38.40 13.87 -5.07
N ASP A 562 -39.71 13.99 -4.87
CA ASP A 562 -40.33 14.54 -3.66
C ASP A 562 -41.47 13.63 -3.15
N ASN A 563 -41.24 12.32 -3.29
CA ASN A 563 -42.12 11.24 -2.86
C ASN A 563 -43.51 11.23 -3.53
N GLY A 564 -43.63 11.85 -4.71
CA GLY A 564 -44.85 11.92 -5.52
C GLY A 564 -45.69 13.17 -5.30
N THR A 565 -45.13 14.22 -4.69
CA THR A 565 -45.81 15.52 -4.51
C THR A 565 -45.87 16.30 -5.83
N THR A 566 -44.77 16.30 -6.58
CA THR A 566 -44.67 16.82 -7.94
C THR A 566 -44.15 15.74 -8.88
N TRP A 567 -44.53 15.86 -10.15
CA TRP A 567 -44.22 14.88 -11.20
C TRP A 567 -43.68 15.59 -12.42
N THR A 568 -42.59 15.05 -12.98
CA THR A 568 -41.99 15.49 -14.23
C THR A 568 -42.14 14.39 -15.26
N GLU A 569 -42.63 14.76 -16.43
CA GLU A 569 -42.89 13.82 -17.52
C GLU A 569 -41.63 13.57 -18.36
N LEU A 570 -41.33 12.30 -18.60
CA LEU A 570 -40.25 11.85 -19.49
C LEU A 570 -40.76 11.64 -20.91
N ALA A 571 -41.95 11.08 -21.07
CA ALA A 571 -42.53 10.78 -22.38
C ALA A 571 -44.06 10.63 -22.32
N ARG A 572 -44.69 10.81 -23.48
CA ARG A 572 -46.10 10.49 -23.73
C ARG A 572 -46.24 9.53 -24.91
N PHE A 573 -47.20 8.64 -24.80
CA PHE A 573 -47.53 7.65 -25.81
C PHE A 573 -49.02 7.66 -26.12
N ALA A 574 -49.34 7.63 -27.40
CA ALA A 574 -50.68 7.45 -27.95
C ALA A 574 -50.55 6.90 -29.38
N ASN A 575 -51.65 6.41 -29.96
CA ASN A 575 -51.68 6.22 -31.41
C ASN A 575 -51.56 7.59 -32.09
N TRP A 576 -51.33 7.62 -33.39
CA TRP A 576 -51.20 8.90 -34.11
C TRP A 576 -51.74 8.81 -35.55
N TYR A 577 -52.05 9.95 -36.15
CA TYR A 577 -52.56 10.03 -37.52
C TYR A 577 -51.53 10.57 -38.51
N ILE A 578 -51.47 9.97 -39.71
CA ILE A 578 -50.95 10.62 -40.92
C ILE A 578 -52.06 10.63 -41.97
N PHE A 579 -52.41 11.81 -42.50
CA PHE A 579 -53.37 11.97 -43.59
C PHE A 579 -54.64 11.10 -43.42
N PHE A 580 -55.22 11.11 -42.20
CA PHE A 580 -56.43 10.37 -41.80
C PHE A 580 -56.28 8.84 -41.64
N ILE A 581 -55.06 8.31 -41.69
CA ILE A 581 -54.74 6.90 -41.42
C ILE A 581 -54.18 6.80 -40.00
N GLU A 582 -54.79 5.98 -39.16
CA GLU A 582 -54.33 5.70 -37.79
C GLU A 582 -53.12 4.77 -37.83
N PHE A 583 -52.07 5.14 -37.10
CA PHE A 583 -50.89 4.33 -36.84
C PHE A 583 -50.93 3.92 -35.37
N SER A 584 -51.12 2.62 -35.15
CA SER A 584 -51.12 1.99 -33.84
C SER A 584 -49.86 1.15 -33.65
N GLN A 585 -49.43 0.97 -32.40
CA GLN A 585 -48.40 0.00 -32.08
C GLN A 585 -48.96 -1.42 -32.25
N ASN A 586 -48.23 -2.28 -32.97
CA ASN A 586 -48.66 -3.65 -33.30
C ASN A 586 -47.77 -4.74 -32.66
N SER A 587 -46.79 -4.35 -31.87
CA SER A 587 -45.89 -5.24 -31.14
C SER A 587 -45.44 -4.60 -29.83
N TRP A 588 -44.94 -5.40 -28.90
CA TRP A 588 -44.22 -4.87 -27.74
C TRP A 588 -42.99 -4.09 -28.20
N LYS A 589 -42.67 -3.00 -27.50
CA LYS A 589 -41.52 -2.14 -27.76
C LYS A 589 -40.79 -1.86 -26.46
N LYS A 590 -39.45 -1.86 -26.49
CA LYS A 590 -38.63 -1.39 -25.38
C LYS A 590 -38.44 0.11 -25.50
N GLU A 591 -38.69 0.83 -24.41
CA GLU A 591 -38.33 2.24 -24.27
C GLU A 591 -37.18 2.39 -23.28
N THR A 592 -36.38 3.44 -23.42
CA THR A 592 -35.23 3.71 -22.55
C THR A 592 -35.04 5.22 -22.40
N PHE A 593 -34.98 5.70 -21.17
CA PHE A 593 -34.90 7.11 -20.82
C PHE A 593 -33.79 7.37 -19.80
N SER A 594 -32.87 8.28 -20.10
CA SER A 594 -31.93 8.78 -19.09
C SER A 594 -32.68 9.62 -18.06
N ILE A 595 -32.40 9.38 -16.79
CA ILE A 595 -32.94 10.11 -15.65
C ILE A 595 -31.96 11.22 -15.27
N PRO A 596 -32.39 12.49 -15.24
CA PRO A 596 -31.52 13.57 -14.79
C PRO A 596 -31.11 13.37 -13.33
N ASP A 597 -29.82 13.55 -13.03
CA ASP A 597 -29.25 13.34 -11.68
C ASP A 597 -30.01 14.09 -10.57
N ALA A 598 -30.60 15.25 -10.87
CA ALA A 598 -31.41 16.01 -9.91
C ALA A 598 -32.67 15.27 -9.39
N PHE A 599 -33.09 14.20 -10.07
CA PHE A 599 -34.20 13.34 -9.65
C PHE A 599 -33.77 12.14 -8.81
N LEU A 600 -32.47 11.83 -8.78
CA LEU A 600 -31.89 10.74 -8.00
C LEU A 600 -31.77 11.17 -6.53
N SER A 601 -32.84 10.93 -5.78
CA SER A 601 -33.00 11.35 -4.38
C SER A 601 -33.33 10.15 -3.49
N ASP A 602 -33.38 10.37 -2.18
CA ASP A 602 -33.90 9.39 -1.21
C ASP A 602 -35.42 9.19 -1.34
N GLN A 603 -36.08 9.97 -2.20
CA GLN A 603 -37.53 10.03 -2.37
C GLN A 603 -37.98 9.78 -3.82
N MET A 604 -37.15 9.14 -4.65
CA MET A 604 -37.48 8.97 -6.07
C MET A 604 -38.65 8.00 -6.28
N LYS A 605 -39.55 8.32 -7.23
CA LYS A 605 -40.62 7.43 -7.71
C LYS A 605 -40.79 7.48 -9.22
N ILE A 606 -41.27 6.38 -9.78
CA ILE A 606 -41.66 6.23 -11.18
C ILE A 606 -43.18 6.06 -11.23
N ARG A 607 -43.83 6.71 -12.21
CA ARG A 607 -45.27 6.59 -12.46
C ARG A 607 -45.55 6.36 -13.93
N PHE A 608 -46.39 5.36 -14.20
CA PHE A 608 -47.05 5.19 -15.49
C PHE A 608 -48.50 5.63 -15.30
N ARG A 609 -48.93 6.65 -16.04
CA ARG A 609 -50.25 7.29 -15.88
C ARG A 609 -51.02 7.30 -17.20
N LEU A 610 -52.23 6.77 -17.19
CA LEU A 610 -53.17 6.91 -18.30
C LEU A 610 -54.15 8.05 -18.00
N VAL A 611 -54.32 8.96 -18.96
CA VAL A 611 -55.33 10.03 -18.93
C VAL A 611 -56.23 9.86 -20.13
N THR A 612 -57.55 9.89 -19.91
CA THR A 612 -58.56 9.73 -20.96
C THR A 612 -59.58 10.86 -21.00
N ASP A 613 -60.06 11.19 -22.19
CA ASP A 613 -61.01 12.25 -22.46
C ASP A 613 -62.46 11.77 -22.34
N TYR A 614 -63.44 12.59 -22.74
CA TYR A 614 -64.85 12.30 -22.55
C TYR A 614 -65.44 11.26 -23.52
N SER A 615 -64.69 10.79 -24.52
CA SER A 615 -65.15 9.91 -25.60
C SER A 615 -64.08 8.89 -26.04
N VAL A 616 -64.48 7.95 -26.91
CA VAL A 616 -63.60 7.00 -27.60
C VAL A 616 -62.62 6.22 -26.71
N THR A 617 -63.07 5.05 -26.27
CA THR A 617 -62.23 4.10 -25.50
C THR A 617 -61.41 3.17 -26.41
N ARG A 618 -60.22 2.75 -25.97
CA ARG A 618 -59.37 1.75 -26.62
C ARG A 618 -58.88 0.69 -25.61
N ASP A 619 -58.11 -0.28 -26.10
CA ASP A 619 -57.68 -1.41 -25.27
C ASP A 619 -56.84 -0.97 -24.07
N GLY A 620 -56.01 0.09 -24.16
CA GLY A 620 -55.25 0.62 -23.03
C GLY A 620 -53.74 0.46 -23.16
N TRP A 621 -53.05 0.44 -22.03
CA TRP A 621 -51.60 0.48 -21.93
C TRP A 621 -51.05 -0.64 -21.05
N TYR A 622 -50.16 -1.43 -21.62
CA TYR A 622 -49.50 -2.57 -20.99
C TYR A 622 -48.04 -2.24 -20.72
N ILE A 623 -47.57 -2.56 -19.52
CA ILE A 623 -46.20 -2.32 -19.03
C ILE A 623 -45.63 -3.63 -18.52
N ASP A 624 -44.39 -3.91 -18.88
CA ASP A 624 -43.65 -5.11 -18.52
C ASP A 624 -42.15 -4.83 -18.37
N ASP A 625 -41.42 -5.74 -17.71
CA ASP A 625 -39.96 -5.73 -17.58
C ASP A 625 -39.38 -4.33 -17.23
N VAL A 626 -39.90 -3.70 -16.17
CA VAL A 626 -39.45 -2.36 -15.74
C VAL A 626 -38.12 -2.48 -15.02
N GLN A 627 -37.13 -1.73 -15.49
CA GLN A 627 -35.77 -1.75 -14.97
C GLN A 627 -35.22 -0.33 -14.89
N LEU A 628 -34.61 -0.01 -13.76
CA LEU A 628 -33.83 1.20 -13.54
C LEU A 628 -32.39 0.77 -13.26
N ASP A 629 -31.46 1.24 -14.09
CA ASP A 629 -30.03 0.93 -13.97
C ASP A 629 -29.22 2.21 -13.91
N SER A 630 -28.02 2.21 -13.34
CA SER A 630 -27.05 3.26 -13.66
C SER A 630 -26.41 3.01 -15.03
N ASN A 631 -26.07 4.06 -15.76
CA ASN A 631 -25.44 3.98 -17.07
C ASN A 631 -24.20 3.07 -17.06
N TRP A 632 -23.88 2.59 -18.26
CA TRP A 632 -22.83 1.63 -18.54
C TRP A 632 -21.47 2.20 -18.17
N PHE A 633 -20.71 1.44 -17.37
CA PHE A 633 -19.29 1.67 -17.15
C PHE A 633 -18.50 0.98 -18.27
N PRO A 634 -17.39 1.58 -18.78
CA PRO A 634 -16.74 2.79 -18.29
C PRO A 634 -17.45 4.08 -18.73
N GLU A 635 -17.47 5.05 -17.82
CA GLU A 635 -17.81 6.44 -18.14
C GLU A 635 -16.57 7.20 -18.65
N THR A 636 -16.78 8.41 -19.18
CA THR A 636 -15.68 9.32 -19.52
C THR A 636 -14.84 9.64 -18.28
N ASP A 637 -13.51 9.53 -18.41
CA ASP A 637 -12.51 9.71 -17.34
C ASP A 637 -12.46 8.56 -16.31
N ALA A 638 -12.93 7.37 -16.69
CA ALA A 638 -12.76 6.17 -15.88
C ALA A 638 -11.27 5.88 -15.62
N THR A 639 -10.93 5.56 -14.38
CA THR A 639 -9.55 5.22 -14.02
C THR A 639 -9.31 3.72 -14.20
N LEU A 640 -8.20 3.35 -14.83
CA LEU A 640 -7.71 1.98 -14.92
C LEU A 640 -6.39 1.88 -14.17
N VAL A 641 -6.27 0.90 -13.27
CA VAL A 641 -5.05 0.65 -12.49
C VAL A 641 -4.58 -0.78 -12.73
N VAL A 642 -3.29 -0.96 -12.95
CA VAL A 642 -2.62 -2.26 -12.93
C VAL A 642 -1.65 -2.32 -11.76
N HIS A 643 -1.77 -3.35 -10.95
CA HIS A 643 -0.82 -3.72 -9.90
C HIS A 643 -0.04 -4.93 -10.37
N LEU A 644 1.27 -4.76 -10.57
CA LEU A 644 2.16 -5.80 -11.04
C LEU A 644 3.17 -6.15 -9.95
N VAL A 645 3.07 -7.37 -9.45
CA VAL A 645 4.09 -7.95 -8.57
C VAL A 645 4.83 -9.03 -9.32
N GLU A 646 6.13 -8.84 -9.48
CA GLU A 646 7.01 -9.90 -9.94
C GLU A 646 7.76 -10.49 -8.77
N ALA A 647 7.71 -11.81 -8.67
CA ALA A 647 8.36 -12.52 -7.58
C ALA A 647 8.65 -13.96 -7.98
N ALA A 648 9.61 -14.56 -7.29
CA ALA A 648 9.61 -16.01 -7.15
C ALA A 648 8.44 -16.45 -6.29
N ALA A 649 8.08 -17.73 -6.32
CA ALA A 649 6.98 -18.21 -5.50
C ALA A 649 7.19 -19.63 -5.01
N ILE A 650 6.70 -19.88 -3.81
CA ILE A 650 6.52 -21.23 -3.28
C ILE A 650 5.02 -21.50 -3.12
N GLU A 651 4.61 -22.69 -3.52
CA GLU A 651 3.33 -23.23 -3.10
C GLU A 651 3.54 -23.94 -1.77
N PHE A 652 2.63 -23.74 -0.82
CA PHE A 652 2.75 -24.29 0.53
C PHE A 652 1.46 -24.96 1.02
N THR A 653 1.62 -25.84 2.00
CA THR A 653 0.55 -26.49 2.75
C THR A 653 0.87 -26.54 4.23
N ASN A 654 -0.11 -26.87 5.07
CA ASN A 654 0.03 -27.01 6.53
C ASN A 654 0.56 -25.72 7.20
N GLY A 655 0.15 -24.55 6.72
CA GLY A 655 0.50 -23.28 7.33
C GLY A 655 -0.16 -23.11 8.69
N ILE A 656 0.64 -22.77 9.71
CA ILE A 656 0.23 -22.59 11.11
C ILE A 656 0.54 -21.17 11.63
N LEU A 657 -0.02 -20.80 12.78
CA LEU A 657 0.34 -19.56 13.47
C LEU A 657 1.74 -19.64 14.12
N PRO A 658 2.50 -18.52 14.20
CA PRO A 658 2.17 -17.18 13.71
C PRO A 658 2.15 -17.11 12.17
N LYS A 659 1.22 -16.34 11.60
CA LYS A 659 1.07 -16.24 10.14
C LYS A 659 2.32 -15.67 9.50
N ILE A 660 2.55 -16.09 8.25
CA ILE A 660 3.57 -15.51 7.38
C ILE A 660 3.03 -14.16 6.89
N GLU A 661 3.87 -13.13 6.94
CA GLU A 661 3.51 -11.74 6.65
C GLU A 661 4.52 -11.16 5.66
N ASP A 662 4.12 -10.07 5.00
CA ASP A 662 5.01 -9.28 4.16
C ASP A 662 6.31 -8.90 4.91
N GLY A 663 7.45 -9.07 4.24
CA GLY A 663 8.78 -8.82 4.77
C GLY A 663 9.40 -9.93 5.63
N ASP A 664 8.71 -11.03 5.89
CA ASP A 664 9.31 -12.18 6.60
C ASP A 664 10.46 -12.81 5.81
N ILE A 665 11.53 -13.25 6.49
CA ILE A 665 12.64 -13.98 5.86
C ILE A 665 12.39 -15.49 6.02
N LEU A 666 12.18 -16.16 4.90
CA LEU A 666 11.98 -17.61 4.84
C LEU A 666 13.32 -18.30 4.62
N ILE A 667 13.51 -19.41 5.33
CA ILE A 667 14.65 -20.31 5.18
C ILE A 667 14.12 -21.71 4.91
N SER A 668 14.56 -22.33 3.82
CA SER A 668 14.33 -23.74 3.58
C SER A 668 15.16 -24.57 4.55
N GLN A 669 14.52 -25.43 5.33
CA GLN A 669 15.23 -26.33 6.25
C GLN A 669 15.92 -27.49 5.52
N MET A 670 15.70 -27.63 4.21
CA MET A 670 16.30 -28.70 3.41
C MET A 670 17.69 -28.35 2.89
N ASN A 671 17.87 -27.11 2.42
CA ASN A 671 19.12 -26.66 1.78
C ASN A 671 19.60 -25.27 2.23
N GLY A 672 18.88 -24.62 3.16
CA GLY A 672 19.25 -23.31 3.68
C GLY A 672 18.96 -22.15 2.73
N THR A 673 18.30 -22.36 1.58
CA THR A 673 17.90 -21.26 0.67
C THR A 673 17.05 -20.26 1.43
N ARG A 674 17.34 -18.98 1.22
CA ARG A 674 16.63 -17.86 1.82
C ARG A 674 15.87 -17.08 0.75
N GLY A 675 14.80 -16.44 1.16
CA GLY A 675 14.01 -15.52 0.34
C GLY A 675 13.14 -14.66 1.23
N VAL A 676 12.79 -13.47 0.76
CA VAL A 676 12.00 -12.53 1.56
C VAL A 676 10.58 -12.43 1.02
N VAL A 677 9.59 -12.54 1.89
CA VAL A 677 8.18 -12.44 1.50
C VAL A 677 7.88 -11.05 0.96
N THR A 678 7.19 -11.00 -0.18
CA THR A 678 6.66 -9.78 -0.78
C THR A 678 5.13 -9.86 -0.89
N GLY A 679 4.45 -8.95 -0.19
CA GLY A 679 3.00 -8.96 0.01
C GLY A 679 2.52 -10.08 0.94
N GLU A 680 1.27 -9.99 1.39
CA GLU A 680 0.69 -11.07 2.20
C GLU A 680 0.57 -12.37 1.38
N PRO A 681 0.63 -13.55 2.03
CA PRO A 681 0.46 -14.83 1.36
C PRO A 681 -0.92 -14.97 0.72
N ILE A 682 -0.97 -15.39 -0.54
CA ILE A 682 -2.21 -15.65 -1.26
C ILE A 682 -2.75 -17.00 -0.80
N ILE A 683 -3.86 -17.00 -0.07
CA ILE A 683 -4.48 -18.24 0.44
C ILE A 683 -5.41 -18.81 -0.62
N ASN A 684 -5.23 -20.10 -0.93
CA ASN A 684 -6.10 -20.85 -1.85
C ASN A 684 -7.09 -21.73 -1.08
N SER A 685 -6.72 -22.21 0.11
CA SER A 685 -7.60 -23.01 0.98
C SER A 685 -7.10 -23.04 2.42
N GLY A 686 -8.00 -23.43 3.33
CA GLY A 686 -7.67 -23.55 4.76
C GLY A 686 -7.50 -22.19 5.45
N SER A 687 -6.98 -22.22 6.67
CA SER A 687 -6.74 -21.03 7.48
C SER A 687 -5.54 -21.23 8.41
N TRP A 688 -4.76 -20.16 8.61
CA TRP A 688 -3.61 -20.17 9.53
C TRP A 688 -4.01 -20.61 10.94
N ALA A 689 -5.18 -20.15 11.41
CA ALA A 689 -5.68 -20.48 12.74
C ALA A 689 -6.06 -21.96 12.90
N SER A 690 -6.46 -22.62 11.81
CA SER A 690 -6.79 -24.05 11.79
C SER A 690 -5.57 -24.94 11.52
N GLY A 691 -4.39 -24.35 11.31
CA GLY A 691 -3.15 -25.07 11.03
C GLY A 691 -3.13 -25.82 9.68
N ASN A 692 -4.03 -25.45 8.76
CA ASN A 692 -4.19 -26.11 7.47
C ASN A 692 -4.16 -25.12 6.30
N ALA A 693 -3.61 -23.92 6.48
CA ALA A 693 -3.47 -22.95 5.40
C ALA A 693 -2.64 -23.54 4.24
N ALA A 694 -3.12 -23.34 3.03
CA ALA A 694 -2.41 -23.69 1.81
C ALA A 694 -2.61 -22.59 0.76
N GLY A 695 -1.55 -22.28 0.03
CA GLY A 695 -1.53 -21.12 -0.84
C GLY A 695 -0.19 -20.87 -1.50
N VAL A 696 0.03 -19.62 -1.91
CA VAL A 696 1.25 -19.15 -2.57
C VAL A 696 1.90 -18.08 -1.70
N ILE A 697 3.21 -18.21 -1.48
CA ILE A 697 4.03 -17.15 -0.87
C ILE A 697 4.96 -16.63 -1.96
N ARG A 698 4.90 -15.32 -2.20
CA ARG A 698 5.74 -14.60 -3.16
C ARG A 698 7.04 -14.19 -2.47
N LEU A 699 8.15 -14.32 -3.17
CA LEU A 699 9.51 -14.15 -2.63
C LEU A 699 10.39 -13.31 -3.55
N ASN A 700 11.13 -12.38 -2.94
CA ASN A 700 12.21 -11.60 -3.56
C ASN A 700 13.55 -11.91 -2.87
N ASN A 701 14.66 -11.34 -3.38
CA ASN A 701 16.00 -11.46 -2.76
C ASN A 701 16.41 -12.91 -2.42
N LEU A 702 16.30 -13.81 -3.39
CA LEU A 702 16.63 -15.23 -3.22
C LEU A 702 18.14 -15.46 -3.03
N SER A 703 18.51 -16.36 -2.12
CA SER A 703 19.92 -16.63 -1.82
C SER A 703 20.60 -17.74 -2.63
N ALA A 704 19.84 -18.49 -3.40
CA ALA A 704 20.37 -19.60 -4.17
C ALA A 704 19.63 -19.78 -5.51
N PRO A 705 20.34 -20.09 -6.61
CA PRO A 705 19.71 -20.31 -7.91
C PRO A 705 18.80 -21.55 -7.95
N ALA A 706 19.06 -22.54 -7.08
CA ALA A 706 18.31 -23.79 -7.03
C ALA A 706 16.92 -23.64 -6.37
N GLY A 707 16.61 -22.47 -5.78
CA GLY A 707 15.31 -22.18 -5.19
C GLY A 707 15.00 -22.96 -3.91
N PHE A 708 13.71 -23.05 -3.61
CA PHE A 708 13.17 -23.73 -2.44
C PHE A 708 12.74 -25.17 -2.78
N PRO A 709 13.45 -26.21 -2.30
CA PRO A 709 13.00 -27.58 -2.46
C PRO A 709 11.76 -27.86 -1.60
N SER A 710 11.02 -28.92 -1.94
CA SER A 710 9.89 -29.37 -1.13
C SER A 710 10.36 -29.80 0.26
N GLY A 711 9.68 -29.30 1.29
CA GLY A 711 10.05 -29.53 2.68
C GLY A 711 9.61 -28.39 3.61
N PRO A 712 9.91 -28.51 4.90
CA PRO A 712 9.48 -27.52 5.89
C PRO A 712 10.30 -26.23 5.79
N ILE A 713 9.65 -25.10 6.07
CA ILE A 713 10.29 -23.79 6.16
C ILE A 713 10.41 -23.29 7.59
N GLN A 714 11.42 -22.47 7.81
CA GLN A 714 11.66 -21.69 9.01
C GLN A 714 11.50 -20.21 8.66
N ILE A 715 11.06 -19.41 9.63
CA ILE A 715 11.05 -17.96 9.52
C ILE A 715 11.88 -17.36 10.64
N ILE A 716 12.77 -16.45 10.27
CA ILE A 716 13.61 -15.75 11.24
C ILE A 716 12.70 -14.99 12.22
N GLY A 717 12.89 -15.22 13.51
CA GLY A 717 12.10 -14.58 14.57
C GLY A 717 10.72 -15.20 14.85
N LYS A 718 10.18 -16.05 13.96
CA LYS A 718 8.86 -16.70 14.14
C LYS A 718 8.94 -18.21 14.41
N GLY A 719 10.06 -18.88 14.10
CA GLY A 719 10.30 -20.29 14.45
C GLY A 719 10.41 -21.22 13.24
N THR A 720 10.45 -22.54 13.50
CA THR A 720 10.61 -23.60 12.49
C THR A 720 9.31 -24.33 12.21
N ASN A 721 9.22 -25.01 11.06
CA ASN A 721 8.10 -25.85 10.63
C ASN A 721 6.76 -25.10 10.55
N LEU A 722 6.78 -23.85 10.07
CA LEU A 722 5.59 -23.01 10.00
C LEU A 722 4.71 -23.30 8.79
N ALA A 723 5.28 -23.87 7.73
CA ALA A 723 4.57 -24.42 6.58
C ALA A 723 5.47 -25.41 5.84
N ASN A 724 4.89 -26.17 4.91
CA ASN A 724 5.60 -27.10 4.04
C ASN A 724 5.51 -26.66 2.58
N VAL A 725 6.66 -26.45 1.94
CA VAL A 725 6.77 -26.15 0.51
C VAL A 725 6.42 -27.40 -0.29
N THR A 726 5.53 -27.26 -1.27
CA THR A 726 5.13 -28.31 -2.20
C THR A 726 5.76 -28.12 -3.57
N SER A 727 5.90 -26.87 -4.03
CA SER A 727 6.52 -26.54 -5.31
C SER A 727 7.19 -25.17 -5.26
N PHE A 728 8.10 -24.92 -6.18
CA PHE A 728 8.79 -23.65 -6.34
C PHE A 728 8.74 -23.20 -7.79
N ARG A 729 8.51 -21.90 -7.99
CA ARG A 729 8.54 -21.22 -9.27
C ARG A 729 9.56 -20.10 -9.16
N ALA A 730 10.52 -20.10 -10.08
CA ALA A 730 11.64 -19.17 -10.02
C ALA A 730 11.21 -17.72 -10.20
N ARG A 731 10.15 -17.49 -10.99
CA ARG A 731 9.70 -16.16 -11.38
C ARG A 731 8.34 -16.22 -12.04
N ASP A 732 7.40 -15.38 -11.61
CA ASP A 732 6.14 -15.12 -12.29
C ASP A 732 5.74 -13.65 -12.08
N ASN A 733 4.91 -13.15 -12.98
CA ASN A 733 4.13 -11.94 -12.80
C ASN A 733 2.78 -12.29 -12.14
N TYR A 734 2.43 -11.55 -11.10
CA TYR A 734 1.14 -11.56 -10.40
C TYR A 734 0.46 -10.23 -10.67
N ILE A 735 -0.68 -10.28 -11.37
CA ILE A 735 -1.33 -9.11 -11.93
C ILE A 735 -2.70 -8.97 -11.28
N GLN A 736 -2.94 -7.83 -10.65
CA GLN A 736 -4.27 -7.37 -10.25
C GLN A 736 -4.63 -6.11 -11.03
N VAL A 737 -5.91 -5.96 -11.31
CA VAL A 737 -6.44 -4.81 -12.03
C VAL A 737 -7.53 -4.19 -11.18
N TYR A 738 -7.58 -2.87 -11.16
CA TYR A 738 -8.62 -2.10 -10.49
C TYR A 738 -9.19 -1.08 -11.45
N TYR A 739 -10.44 -0.69 -11.22
CA TYR A 739 -11.07 0.39 -11.95
C TYR A 739 -11.74 1.36 -11.00
N GLY A 740 -11.68 2.64 -11.36
CA GLY A 740 -12.23 3.76 -10.62
C GLY A 740 -13.16 4.59 -11.49
N ASP A 741 -14.03 5.33 -10.82
CA ASP A 741 -15.08 6.14 -11.44
C ASP A 741 -14.84 7.61 -11.07
N ARG A 742 -15.10 8.54 -12.00
CA ARG A 742 -14.82 9.97 -11.82
C ARG A 742 -15.69 10.58 -10.73
N ILE A 743 -16.94 10.13 -10.61
CA ILE A 743 -17.96 10.69 -9.72
C ILE A 743 -18.16 9.86 -8.45
N GLY A 744 -17.62 8.65 -8.40
CA GLY A 744 -17.84 7.69 -7.33
C GLY A 744 -19.25 7.13 -7.40
N TYR A 745 -19.52 6.08 -6.65
CA TYR A 745 -20.81 5.41 -6.71
C TYR A 745 -21.17 4.82 -5.36
N GLY A 746 -22.40 5.06 -4.89
CA GLY A 746 -22.89 4.39 -3.72
C GLY A 746 -22.23 4.82 -2.40
N ILE A 747 -22.19 3.92 -1.42
CA ILE A 747 -21.63 4.17 -0.08
C ILE A 747 -20.33 3.37 0.11
N PRO A 748 -19.16 4.06 0.14
CA PRO A 748 -17.86 3.42 0.35
C PRO A 748 -17.85 2.51 1.56
N ASN A 749 -17.22 1.34 1.44
CA ASN A 749 -17.20 0.36 2.52
C ASN A 749 -15.85 -0.39 2.62
N SER A 750 -15.86 -1.62 3.13
CA SER A 750 -14.64 -2.44 3.31
C SER A 750 -14.62 -3.65 2.38
N THR A 751 -15.40 -3.61 1.30
CA THR A 751 -15.58 -4.71 0.34
C THR A 751 -14.99 -4.31 -1.00
N PRO A 752 -13.70 -4.59 -1.27
CA PRO A 752 -13.01 -4.09 -2.47
C PRO A 752 -13.56 -4.66 -3.80
N LEU A 753 -14.46 -5.64 -3.75
CA LEU A 753 -15.03 -6.30 -4.93
C LEU A 753 -16.35 -5.66 -5.41
N ASP A 754 -16.94 -4.78 -4.61
CA ASP A 754 -18.19 -4.14 -4.98
C ASP A 754 -17.97 -2.83 -5.74
N ASN A 755 -19.06 -2.27 -6.27
CA ASN A 755 -19.03 -1.01 -7.01
C ASN A 755 -19.34 0.19 -6.12
N GLU A 756 -19.33 0.05 -4.79
CA GLU A 756 -19.66 1.12 -3.83
C GLU A 756 -18.37 1.82 -3.38
N LYS A 757 -17.94 2.86 -4.11
CA LYS A 757 -16.60 3.47 -3.98
C LYS A 757 -16.62 5.00 -4.03
N LEU A 758 -15.58 5.60 -3.46
CA LEU A 758 -15.27 7.02 -3.56
C LEU A 758 -14.94 7.43 -5.00
N ALA A 759 -15.09 8.71 -5.27
CA ALA A 759 -14.76 9.30 -6.56
C ALA A 759 -13.25 9.37 -6.78
N SER A 760 -12.81 9.06 -8.01
CA SER A 760 -11.46 9.28 -8.54
C SER A 760 -11.52 10.34 -9.67
N PRO A 761 -11.84 11.61 -9.35
CA PRO A 761 -11.96 12.66 -10.36
C PRO A 761 -10.58 13.07 -10.91
N ARG A 762 -10.60 13.82 -12.01
CA ARG A 762 -9.40 14.50 -12.51
C ARG A 762 -8.78 15.40 -11.44
N ILE A 763 -7.46 15.51 -11.44
CA ILE A 763 -6.73 16.39 -10.53
C ILE A 763 -6.72 17.79 -11.13
N THR A 764 -7.49 18.70 -10.54
CA THR A 764 -7.62 20.08 -11.03
C THR A 764 -6.89 21.10 -10.15
N SER A 765 -6.21 20.64 -9.09
CA SER A 765 -5.50 21.50 -8.14
C SER A 765 -4.24 20.83 -7.60
N SER A 766 -3.21 21.61 -7.32
CA SER A 766 -1.93 21.13 -6.78
C SER A 766 -2.00 20.54 -5.36
N THR A 767 -3.14 20.70 -4.67
CA THR A 767 -3.39 20.10 -3.36
C THR A 767 -3.97 18.68 -3.43
N GLN A 768 -4.46 18.27 -4.60
CA GLN A 768 -4.96 16.92 -4.82
C GLN A 768 -3.79 16.00 -5.17
N THR A 769 -3.90 14.75 -4.74
CA THR A 769 -2.93 13.70 -5.02
C THR A 769 -3.63 12.51 -5.63
N LEU A 770 -2.91 11.76 -6.47
CA LEU A 770 -3.36 10.47 -6.95
C LEU A 770 -3.75 9.57 -5.78
N LYS A 771 -4.80 8.79 -5.99
CA LYS A 771 -5.21 7.75 -5.06
C LYS A 771 -4.68 6.42 -5.57
N TRP A 772 -4.49 5.48 -4.66
CA TRP A 772 -3.99 4.15 -4.98
C TRP A 772 -4.83 3.10 -4.25
N PRO A 773 -5.06 1.93 -4.87
CA PRO A 773 -5.63 0.79 -4.15
C PRO A 773 -4.78 0.45 -2.91
N PRO A 774 -5.40 -0.04 -1.82
CA PRO A 774 -4.68 -0.61 -0.70
C PRO A 774 -3.74 -1.74 -1.14
N LYS A 775 -2.63 -1.93 -0.42
CA LYS A 775 -1.63 -2.98 -0.73
C LYS A 775 -2.20 -4.40 -0.55
N ASP A 776 -3.12 -4.54 0.39
CA ASP A 776 -3.86 -5.78 0.67
C ASP A 776 -5.36 -5.47 0.71
N ALA A 777 -6.18 -6.36 0.16
CA ALA A 777 -7.63 -6.22 0.16
C ALA A 777 -8.25 -6.13 1.57
N ASN A 778 -7.59 -6.66 2.61
CA ASN A 778 -8.04 -6.55 3.99
C ASN A 778 -7.79 -5.16 4.60
N ASP A 779 -6.98 -4.32 3.96
CA ASP A 779 -6.71 -2.94 4.38
C ASP A 779 -7.72 -1.94 3.76
N THR A 780 -8.71 -2.42 3.01
CA THR A 780 -9.80 -1.59 2.48
C THR A 780 -10.74 -1.14 3.59
N THR A 781 -10.95 0.16 3.65
CA THR A 781 -11.82 0.86 4.61
C THR A 781 -12.66 1.90 3.86
N PRO A 782 -13.77 2.37 4.43
CA PRO A 782 -14.60 3.40 3.80
C PRO A 782 -13.85 4.70 3.43
N LEU A 783 -12.68 4.96 4.03
CA LEU A 783 -11.88 6.18 3.81
C LEU A 783 -10.89 6.06 2.64
N ASN A 784 -10.54 4.84 2.22
CA ASN A 784 -9.57 4.57 1.16
C ASN A 784 -10.13 3.70 0.01
N ASP A 785 -11.44 3.49 -0.02
CA ASP A 785 -12.17 2.70 -1.01
C ASP A 785 -12.47 3.51 -2.27
N TYR A 786 -11.44 3.82 -3.06
CA TYR A 786 -11.54 4.60 -4.31
C TYR A 786 -11.72 3.74 -5.57
N TYR A 787 -11.44 2.44 -5.47
CA TYR A 787 -11.33 1.55 -6.62
C TYR A 787 -12.01 0.21 -6.35
N THR A 788 -12.67 -0.31 -7.38
CA THR A 788 -13.15 -1.69 -7.39
C THR A 788 -12.08 -2.61 -7.97
N THR A 789 -11.75 -3.67 -7.25
CA THR A 789 -10.86 -4.73 -7.72
C THR A 789 -11.57 -5.59 -8.76
N VAL A 790 -10.91 -5.84 -9.89
CA VAL A 790 -11.45 -6.69 -10.96
C VAL A 790 -11.49 -8.15 -10.49
N GLN A 791 -12.70 -8.65 -10.22
CA GLN A 791 -12.97 -10.08 -10.12
C GLN A 791 -13.26 -10.65 -11.51
N TRP A 792 -12.33 -11.43 -12.06
CA TRP A 792 -12.38 -11.93 -13.43
C TRP A 792 -13.56 -12.88 -13.65
N ASP A 793 -14.38 -12.63 -14.67
CA ASP A 793 -15.52 -13.49 -15.01
C ASP A 793 -15.09 -14.70 -15.85
N GLY A 794 -13.96 -14.57 -16.56
CA GLY A 794 -13.35 -15.66 -17.30
C GLY A 794 -11.87 -15.43 -17.58
N TYR A 795 -11.13 -16.54 -17.74
CA TYR A 795 -9.70 -16.52 -18.01
C TYR A 795 -9.28 -17.68 -18.94
N ASN A 796 -8.15 -17.50 -19.63
CA ASN A 796 -7.59 -18.50 -20.52
C ASN A 796 -6.68 -19.44 -19.72
N SER A 797 -7.22 -20.56 -19.27
CA SER A 797 -6.52 -21.53 -18.41
C SER A 797 -5.32 -22.21 -19.07
N LEU A 798 -5.16 -22.10 -20.39
CA LEU A 798 -3.98 -22.58 -21.11
C LEU A 798 -2.83 -21.56 -21.10
N ALA A 799 -3.12 -20.30 -20.81
CA ALA A 799 -2.14 -19.21 -20.80
C ALA A 799 -1.76 -18.78 -19.37
N VAL A 800 -2.72 -18.73 -18.45
CA VAL A 800 -2.53 -18.18 -17.10
C VAL A 800 -3.24 -19.00 -16.03
N SER A 801 -2.86 -18.78 -14.77
CA SER A 801 -3.58 -19.29 -13.60
C SER A 801 -4.33 -18.15 -12.90
N LEU A 802 -5.53 -18.43 -12.40
CA LEU A 802 -6.33 -17.51 -11.59
C LEU A 802 -6.15 -17.87 -10.10
N LEU A 803 -5.90 -16.87 -9.27
CA LEU A 803 -5.63 -17.00 -7.83
C LEU A 803 -6.46 -16.03 -7.00
N GLY A 804 -6.49 -16.28 -5.69
CA GLY A 804 -7.13 -15.43 -4.68
C GLY A 804 -8.35 -16.09 -4.05
N THR A 805 -8.63 -15.76 -2.78
CA THR A 805 -9.83 -16.18 -2.03
C THR A 805 -10.32 -15.05 -1.15
N GLY A 806 -11.48 -15.21 -0.49
CA GLY A 806 -12.03 -14.19 0.39
C GLY A 806 -12.29 -12.86 -0.34
N LEU A 807 -11.70 -11.77 0.16
CA LEU A 807 -11.81 -10.43 -0.44
C LEU A 807 -10.98 -10.25 -1.73
N GLU A 808 -10.15 -11.23 -2.10
CA GLU A 808 -9.37 -11.24 -3.34
C GLU A 808 -9.80 -12.37 -4.29
N LYS A 809 -10.95 -13.00 -4.03
CA LYS A 809 -11.41 -14.16 -4.79
C LYS A 809 -11.44 -13.87 -6.28
N ASP A 810 -10.72 -14.69 -7.05
CA ASP A 810 -10.69 -14.64 -8.52
C ASP A 810 -10.19 -13.28 -9.07
N THR A 811 -9.25 -12.62 -8.38
CA THR A 811 -8.74 -11.28 -8.78
C THR A 811 -7.31 -11.29 -9.33
N ILE A 812 -6.49 -12.30 -8.98
CA ILE A 812 -5.05 -12.30 -9.28
C ILE A 812 -4.76 -13.23 -10.47
N ILE A 813 -4.15 -12.71 -11.52
CA ILE A 813 -3.65 -13.48 -12.66
C ILE A 813 -2.16 -13.77 -12.49
N ARG A 814 -1.77 -15.05 -12.50
CA ARG A 814 -0.37 -15.50 -12.47
C ARG A 814 0.07 -15.95 -13.86
N THR A 815 1.19 -15.40 -14.34
CA THR A 815 1.83 -15.79 -15.62
C THR A 815 3.35 -15.85 -15.50
N GLY A 816 3.97 -16.86 -16.13
CA GLY A 816 5.43 -16.96 -16.25
C GLY A 816 5.99 -16.37 -17.55
N GLN A 817 5.19 -15.57 -18.27
CA GLN A 817 5.59 -14.88 -19.50
C GLN A 817 6.02 -13.44 -19.20
N LEU A 818 6.90 -12.89 -20.04
CA LEU A 818 7.36 -11.49 -19.98
C LEU A 818 7.83 -11.08 -18.58
N THR A 819 8.67 -11.91 -17.99
CA THR A 819 9.31 -11.68 -16.70
C THR A 819 10.66 -11.02 -16.91
N THR A 820 11.10 -10.17 -15.97
CA THR A 820 12.46 -9.60 -15.97
C THR A 820 13.50 -10.71 -15.74
N GLY A 821 14.74 -10.48 -16.16
CA GLY A 821 15.82 -11.45 -15.99
C GLY A 821 17.18 -10.76 -16.00
N PRO A 822 18.29 -11.48 -15.75
CA PRO A 822 19.61 -10.87 -15.71
C PRO A 822 19.91 -10.05 -16.98
N GLY A 823 20.25 -8.77 -16.82
CA GLY A 823 20.47 -7.85 -17.94
C GLY A 823 19.20 -7.23 -18.53
N TYR A 824 18.07 -7.29 -17.82
CA TYR A 824 16.83 -6.63 -18.20
C TYR A 824 17.02 -5.12 -18.38
N ASN A 825 16.49 -4.59 -19.48
CA ASN A 825 16.43 -3.16 -19.74
C ASN A 825 14.98 -2.70 -19.60
N PRO A 826 14.66 -1.82 -18.62
CA PRO A 826 13.30 -1.34 -18.40
C PRO A 826 12.87 -0.24 -19.39
N ASP A 827 13.63 0.02 -20.45
CA ASP A 827 13.31 1.08 -21.42
C ASP A 827 12.82 0.53 -22.78
N PRO A 828 11.55 0.77 -23.17
CA PRO A 828 10.42 1.30 -22.39
C PRO A 828 9.59 0.19 -21.72
N GLU A 829 9.36 0.27 -20.40
CA GLU A 829 8.56 -0.68 -19.61
C GLU A 829 7.05 -0.50 -19.77
N ILE A 830 6.61 0.74 -19.95
CA ILE A 830 5.20 1.17 -19.89
C ILE A 830 4.86 2.01 -21.12
N ALA A 831 3.65 1.82 -21.64
CA ALA A 831 3.07 2.67 -22.67
C ALA A 831 1.55 2.81 -22.45
N LEU A 832 0.98 3.83 -23.07
CA LEU A 832 -0.47 3.96 -23.22
C LEU A 832 -0.86 3.57 -24.63
N HIS A 833 -2.01 2.92 -24.80
CA HIS A 833 -2.42 2.41 -26.10
C HIS A 833 -3.90 2.54 -26.37
N THR A 834 -4.23 2.59 -27.65
CA THR A 834 -5.57 2.36 -28.18
C THR A 834 -5.53 1.38 -29.33
N PHE A 835 -6.55 0.54 -29.44
CA PHE A 835 -6.81 -0.30 -30.61
C PHE A 835 -8.20 0.04 -31.14
N GLY A 836 -8.29 -0.04 -32.45
CA GLY A 836 -9.53 0.15 -33.18
C GLY A 836 -9.39 1.18 -34.29
N LYS A 837 -10.42 1.24 -35.13
CA LYS A 837 -10.48 2.07 -36.33
C LYS A 837 -10.25 3.52 -35.95
N ASP A 838 -9.54 4.22 -36.82
CA ASP A 838 -9.06 5.59 -36.59
C ASP A 838 -10.14 6.55 -36.08
N VAL A 839 -11.36 6.49 -36.65
CA VAL A 839 -12.51 7.31 -36.24
C VAL A 839 -12.93 7.11 -34.77
N PHE A 840 -12.77 5.90 -34.24
CA PHE A 840 -13.10 5.60 -32.85
C PHE A 840 -11.92 5.90 -31.93
N SER A 841 -10.72 5.49 -32.33
CA SER A 841 -9.50 5.67 -31.53
C SER A 841 -9.13 7.14 -31.34
N THR A 842 -9.37 8.00 -32.34
CA THR A 842 -9.14 9.46 -32.23
C THR A 842 -10.09 10.18 -31.29
N SER A 843 -11.17 9.51 -30.86
CA SER A 843 -12.04 10.03 -29.81
C SER A 843 -11.44 9.86 -28.43
N VAL A 844 -10.48 8.95 -28.24
CA VAL A 844 -9.87 8.59 -26.95
C VAL A 844 -8.79 9.60 -26.55
N TYR A 845 -8.73 9.91 -25.25
CA TYR A 845 -7.60 10.58 -24.62
C TYR A 845 -7.27 9.94 -23.28
N PHE A 846 -6.06 10.25 -22.80
CA PHE A 846 -5.57 9.89 -21.48
C PHE A 846 -5.37 11.13 -20.63
N ASP A 847 -5.61 10.97 -19.34
CA ASP A 847 -5.39 12.01 -18.34
C ASP A 847 -4.84 11.41 -17.04
N ASP A 848 -4.20 12.23 -16.21
CA ASP A 848 -3.67 11.89 -14.88
C ASP A 848 -2.96 10.53 -14.81
N PHE A 849 -1.84 10.39 -15.54
CA PHE A 849 -1.04 9.17 -15.45
C PHE A 849 -0.27 9.13 -14.14
N GLY A 850 -0.31 7.98 -13.48
CA GLY A 850 0.43 7.72 -12.26
C GLY A 850 1.26 6.46 -12.39
N LEU A 851 2.48 6.51 -11.88
CA LEU A 851 3.38 5.37 -11.78
C LEU A 851 3.97 5.33 -10.37
N ARG A 852 3.98 4.14 -9.78
CA ARG A 852 4.49 3.93 -8.44
C ARG A 852 5.29 2.65 -8.36
N THR A 853 6.57 2.70 -8.00
CA THR A 853 7.36 1.48 -7.80
C THR A 853 7.10 0.88 -6.43
N SER A 854 7.04 -0.44 -6.35
CA SER A 854 6.97 -1.15 -5.07
C SER A 854 8.38 -1.56 -4.66
N GLN A 855 8.98 -0.81 -3.76
CA GLN A 855 10.20 -1.28 -3.11
C GLN A 855 9.81 -2.35 -2.08
N PRO A 856 10.55 -3.48 -1.98
CA PRO A 856 10.32 -4.43 -0.91
C PRO A 856 10.41 -3.68 0.42
N THR A 857 9.44 -3.94 1.29
CA THR A 857 9.25 -3.29 2.58
C THR A 857 10.41 -3.66 3.48
N LEU A 858 11.62 -3.12 3.26
CA LEU A 858 12.82 -3.57 3.94
C LEU A 858 12.83 -3.22 5.45
N GLN A 859 11.70 -2.78 6.02
CA GLN A 859 11.46 -2.78 7.45
C GLN A 859 11.64 -4.19 8.02
N GLY A 860 12.80 -4.43 8.62
CA GLY A 860 13.14 -5.67 9.31
C GLY A 860 13.98 -6.66 8.51
N PHE A 861 14.42 -6.30 7.30
CA PHE A 861 15.11 -7.22 6.38
C PHE A 861 16.53 -7.59 6.77
N LEU A 862 17.06 -6.96 7.81
CA LEU A 862 18.33 -7.31 8.38
C LEU A 862 18.22 -7.18 9.89
N PRO A 863 18.69 -8.19 10.65
CA PRO A 863 18.59 -8.17 12.08
C PRO A 863 19.09 -6.82 12.58
N ALA A 864 18.28 -6.15 13.40
CA ALA A 864 18.73 -4.95 14.06
C ALA A 864 20.01 -5.32 14.80
N ILE A 865 21.11 -4.67 14.42
CA ILE A 865 22.40 -5.03 14.98
C ILE A 865 22.47 -4.37 16.32
N GLN A 866 22.46 -5.21 17.35
CA GLN A 866 22.66 -4.81 18.71
C GLN A 866 24.12 -4.36 18.87
N GLU A 867 24.31 -3.11 19.30
CA GLU A 867 25.61 -2.60 19.74
C GLU A 867 25.92 -2.93 21.20
#